data_AF-A0A544VRD9-F1
#
_entry.id   AF-A0A544VRD9-F1
#
_cell.length_a   1.000
_cell.length_b   1.000
_cell.length_c   1.000
_cell.angle_alpha   90.00
_cell.angle_beta   90.00
_cell.angle_gamma   90.00
#
_symmetry.space_group_name_H-M   'P 1'
#
loop_
_entity.id
_entity.type
_entity.pdbx_description
1 polymer ?
#
loop_
_entity_poly.entity_id
_entity_poly.type
_entity_poly.pdbx_seq_one_letter_code
_entity_poly.pdbx_strand_id
1 'polypeptide(L)'
;MRASAFVGRVGELAVALGVGAALFTGTGTAWADPGSESSPGAPAPASSASAASDPDPDSDSTETKGATTGSSPNPGPTSTVSASTVTVTADEDAEETDEDPEGAAEVDEPVAKPKTKKATAASAKSATPPVSKVAANEVRVSTETADVQSNSTVPTQRSAAPSTAAVQRSPQPTVPSLRPWPTAFDPVTVVTYVTGLVSSVVNAVLSPFAAGAPALPSDPTPWALLAWVRRELFNESPMVTARPQTQSLNTDGDVVVRGNVGATDADGDATTYTVVGRPRNGGTVTVDANGDFTYRPMNAMAAVGGTDRFTVVVSDEAAGFHLHGPLGLLQFVPILGSFVKPSAGHRVAKTITVTVTPVDDVDLSLPPGFRWGVAHAGFQAEGGPGSPVDPNSDWYKWVHDPVNQFLGLTHGVPENGPGTYVSYDTDAALAREKLGMNTFRMGIEWSRIFPNSTAAVNVSDENGTVSLADLQALDQVANQDEVAHYRAVFASLRAHGLEPLVTVNHFTLPAWVNDPITARPLIQLGLPAPAAGWLTPSTPAEFEKFAAYVAWKYGDQVDDWATLNEPFSPILTQFLAIPGLVPAWPPGVIRPDLASTFLVNEARGHVAAYDAIHLWDRTSATAGKAAAFVGFTNNMIPARPANPVSALDVQAADAWNAFYNGWFPNAVIDGWVDANFDGVKTADEVHPEFKGKADWLGVQYYGSQPMQGFGVAPIPGFPFLRGLPVRCTPSATCSDFQQPTDPGGFREVLELAAAYGKPLWVTENGIADAGDSKRPPYIVNHVAVVQDMVAHDTNIVGYTYWSFVDNLEWAEGYDLQFGLYGSDPSTPELERTPKPASISAISQITKANALPAALLAAYLFG
;
A
#
# COMPACT_ATOMS: atom_id res chain seq x y z
N MET A 1 1.84 -27.34 -55.06
CA MET A 1 0.80 -28.34 -55.43
C MET A 1 -0.02 -28.70 -54.20
N ARG A 2 -1.28 -29.12 -54.37
CA ARG A 2 -2.10 -29.86 -53.37
C ARG A 2 -2.22 -29.25 -51.96
N ALA A 3 -2.92 -28.13 -51.84
CA ALA A 3 -3.57 -27.71 -50.58
C ALA A 3 -4.87 -28.50 -50.30
N SER A 4 -4.91 -29.78 -50.68
CA SER A 4 -6.15 -30.57 -50.83
C SER A 4 -6.12 -31.90 -50.06
N ALA A 5 -5.29 -31.99 -49.01
CA ALA A 5 -5.13 -33.19 -48.18
C ALA A 5 -5.65 -33.03 -46.74
N PHE A 6 -5.84 -31.80 -46.26
CA PHE A 6 -6.18 -31.53 -44.84
C PHE A 6 -7.68 -31.54 -44.54
N VAL A 7 -8.52 -31.14 -45.51
CA VAL A 7 -10.00 -31.12 -45.37
C VAL A 7 -10.56 -32.55 -45.17
N GLY A 8 -9.89 -33.57 -45.69
CA GLY A 8 -10.37 -34.96 -45.71
C GLY A 8 -10.44 -35.68 -44.35
N ARG A 9 -10.00 -35.07 -43.24
CA ARG A 9 -10.12 -35.65 -41.88
C ARG A 9 -11.04 -34.87 -40.92
N VAL A 10 -11.62 -33.76 -41.36
CA VAL A 10 -12.61 -33.00 -40.57
C VAL A 10 -14.03 -33.58 -40.75
N GLY A 11 -14.30 -34.22 -41.89
CA GLY A 11 -15.63 -34.76 -42.21
C GLY A 11 -16.08 -35.96 -41.37
N GLU A 12 -15.17 -36.82 -40.92
CA GLU A 12 -15.55 -38.06 -40.20
C GLU A 12 -15.95 -37.82 -38.73
N LEU A 13 -15.42 -36.77 -38.07
CA LEU A 13 -15.78 -36.46 -36.69
C LEU A 13 -17.18 -35.84 -36.58
N ALA A 14 -17.65 -35.13 -37.62
CA ALA A 14 -18.98 -34.53 -37.67
C ALA A 14 -20.12 -35.57 -37.73
N VAL A 15 -19.85 -36.78 -38.23
CA VAL A 15 -20.85 -37.85 -38.37
C VAL A 15 -21.06 -38.62 -37.05
N ALA A 16 -20.10 -38.57 -36.12
CA ALA A 16 -20.20 -39.23 -34.82
C ALA A 16 -21.01 -38.44 -33.77
N LEU A 17 -21.26 -37.14 -33.98
CA LEU A 17 -21.86 -36.22 -32.99
C LEU A 17 -23.27 -35.70 -33.34
N GLY A 18 -23.96 -36.36 -34.27
CA GLY A 18 -25.42 -36.49 -34.18
C GLY A 18 -26.31 -35.25 -34.38
N VAL A 19 -25.85 -34.21 -35.10
CA VAL A 19 -26.72 -33.08 -35.49
C VAL A 19 -26.88 -32.99 -37.01
N GLY A 20 -28.03 -33.43 -37.51
CA GLY A 20 -28.43 -33.30 -38.91
C GLY A 20 -29.91 -32.95 -39.02
N ALA A 21 -30.23 -31.70 -39.38
CA ALA A 21 -31.60 -31.22 -39.46
C ALA A 21 -32.33 -31.80 -40.70
N ALA A 22 -33.53 -32.35 -40.50
CA ALA A 22 -34.36 -32.90 -41.56
C ALA A 22 -35.63 -32.07 -41.76
N LEU A 23 -35.62 -31.16 -42.75
CA LEU A 23 -36.84 -30.58 -43.31
C LEU A 23 -37.41 -31.57 -44.34
N PHE A 24 -38.66 -32.00 -44.15
CA PHE A 24 -39.40 -32.84 -45.11
C PHE A 24 -40.73 -32.20 -45.51
N THR A 25 -41.08 -32.30 -46.79
CA THR A 25 -42.19 -31.58 -47.42
C THR A 25 -43.41 -32.48 -47.71
N GLY A 26 -44.56 -32.22 -47.06
CA GLY A 26 -45.90 -32.73 -47.44
C GLY A 26 -46.09 -34.26 -47.34
N THR A 27 -47.27 -34.81 -47.02
CA THR A 27 -48.63 -34.38 -47.35
C THR A 27 -49.69 -35.12 -46.48
N GLY A 28 -50.88 -34.54 -46.34
CA GLY A 28 -52.15 -35.30 -46.27
C GLY A 28 -52.80 -35.62 -44.90
N THR A 29 -53.96 -34.98 -44.66
CA THR A 29 -55.14 -35.47 -43.86
C THR A 29 -54.98 -35.70 -42.34
N ALA A 30 -55.98 -35.45 -41.47
CA ALA A 30 -57.34 -34.90 -41.66
C ALA A 30 -58.02 -34.45 -40.33
N TRP A 31 -58.95 -33.47 -40.43
CA TRP A 31 -60.08 -33.16 -39.52
C TRP A 31 -59.76 -32.53 -38.13
N ALA A 32 -60.53 -31.57 -37.56
CA ALA A 32 -61.73 -30.86 -38.04
C ALA A 32 -61.96 -29.47 -37.37
N ASP A 33 -62.55 -28.52 -38.14
CA ASP A 33 -63.59 -27.49 -37.85
C ASP A 33 -63.71 -26.71 -36.49
N PRO A 34 -64.39 -25.52 -36.47
CA PRO A 34 -64.54 -24.49 -37.53
C PRO A 34 -64.53 -23.01 -37.04
N GLY A 35 -64.46 -22.06 -37.98
CA GLY A 35 -64.96 -20.67 -37.81
C GLY A 35 -63.87 -19.57 -37.68
N SER A 36 -63.96 -18.40 -38.34
CA SER A 36 -64.93 -17.94 -39.35
C SER A 36 -64.30 -16.97 -40.36
N GLU A 37 -64.96 -16.78 -41.50
CA GLU A 37 -64.59 -15.86 -42.60
C GLU A 37 -64.82 -14.37 -42.21
N SER A 38 -64.42 -13.33 -42.96
CA SER A 38 -64.00 -13.23 -44.37
C SER A 38 -63.05 -12.05 -44.66
N SER A 39 -62.47 -12.03 -45.87
CA SER A 39 -61.71 -10.93 -46.50
C SER A 39 -62.41 -10.57 -47.85
N PRO A 40 -62.06 -9.51 -48.64
CA PRO A 40 -60.70 -9.24 -49.14
C PRO A 40 -60.29 -7.76 -49.38
N GLY A 41 -58.99 -7.54 -49.63
CA GLY A 41 -58.44 -6.29 -50.20
C GLY A 41 -56.95 -6.41 -50.55
N ALA A 42 -56.60 -6.42 -51.83
CA ALA A 42 -55.25 -6.63 -52.38
C ALA A 42 -55.03 -5.68 -53.59
N PRO A 43 -53.80 -5.37 -54.07
CA PRO A 43 -52.59 -6.20 -54.01
C PRO A 43 -51.26 -5.48 -53.59
N ALA A 44 -50.15 -6.22 -53.76
CA ALA A 44 -48.75 -5.97 -53.36
C ALA A 44 -47.95 -5.11 -54.41
N PRO A 45 -46.60 -4.91 -54.38
CA PRO A 45 -45.56 -5.60 -53.57
C PRO A 45 -44.33 -4.77 -53.06
N ALA A 46 -43.41 -5.47 -52.37
CA ALA A 46 -41.91 -5.46 -52.41
C ALA A 46 -41.11 -4.23 -52.95
N SER A 47 -39.86 -3.94 -52.55
CA SER A 47 -38.95 -4.45 -51.48
C SER A 47 -37.63 -3.63 -51.46
N SER A 48 -36.95 -3.54 -50.30
CA SER A 48 -35.50 -3.35 -50.07
C SER A 48 -34.59 -2.66 -51.12
N ALA A 49 -33.85 -1.60 -50.71
CA ALA A 49 -32.36 -1.55 -50.78
C ALA A 49 -31.73 -0.18 -50.35
N SER A 50 -30.48 -0.25 -49.88
CA SER A 50 -29.33 0.68 -50.03
C SER A 50 -29.45 2.21 -49.85
N ALA A 51 -28.46 2.74 -49.11
CA ALA A 51 -28.12 4.16 -48.88
C ALA A 51 -27.77 5.01 -50.12
N ALA A 52 -28.00 6.33 -50.02
CA ALA A 52 -27.09 7.42 -50.44
C ALA A 52 -27.60 8.82 -49.99
N SER A 53 -26.67 9.76 -49.75
CA SER A 53 -26.70 11.23 -49.94
C SER A 53 -27.99 12.08 -49.83
N ASP A 54 -27.92 13.17 -49.03
CA ASP A 54 -28.04 14.62 -49.41
C ASP A 54 -29.07 15.06 -50.49
N PRO A 55 -29.78 16.22 -50.34
CA PRO A 55 -29.09 17.51 -50.11
C PRO A 55 -29.78 18.60 -49.25
N ASP A 56 -29.00 19.66 -49.05
CA ASP A 56 -29.36 21.01 -48.56
C ASP A 56 -30.18 21.82 -49.61
N PRO A 57 -30.62 23.09 -49.36
CA PRO A 57 -29.76 24.19 -49.83
C PRO A 57 -29.85 25.59 -49.12
N ASP A 58 -28.81 26.38 -49.40
CA ASP A 58 -28.74 27.85 -49.53
C ASP A 58 -28.82 28.78 -48.30
N SER A 59 -27.64 29.24 -47.86
CA SER A 59 -27.29 30.67 -47.99
C SER A 59 -25.77 30.87 -48.15
N ASP A 60 -25.34 31.95 -48.82
CA ASP A 60 -24.05 32.02 -49.56
C ASP A 60 -23.09 33.14 -49.05
N SER A 61 -21.86 33.12 -49.59
CA SER A 61 -20.84 34.20 -49.68
C SER A 61 -19.76 34.37 -48.59
N THR A 62 -18.63 33.67 -48.82
CA THR A 62 -17.21 34.15 -48.89
C THR A 62 -16.61 35.08 -47.80
N GLU A 63 -15.43 34.80 -47.22
CA GLU A 63 -14.04 34.88 -47.77
C GLU A 63 -13.56 36.31 -48.19
N THR A 64 -12.30 36.77 -48.02
CA THR A 64 -11.03 36.17 -47.53
C THR A 64 -10.04 37.26 -47.01
N LYS A 65 -8.89 36.85 -46.43
CA LYS A 65 -7.57 37.55 -46.35
C LYS A 65 -7.39 38.75 -45.40
N GLY A 66 -6.18 38.86 -44.86
CA GLY A 66 -5.59 40.10 -44.33
C GLY A 66 -4.44 39.86 -43.34
N ALA A 67 -3.26 40.42 -43.58
CA ALA A 67 -2.10 40.31 -42.68
C ALA A 67 -1.50 41.71 -42.38
N THR A 68 -0.38 41.72 -41.66
CA THR A 68 0.59 42.84 -41.45
C THR A 68 0.26 43.96 -40.45
N THR A 69 0.99 43.90 -39.32
CA THR A 69 1.77 44.98 -38.68
C THR A 69 1.16 46.37 -38.36
N GLY A 70 1.13 46.70 -37.07
CA GLY A 70 2.01 47.78 -36.56
C GLY A 70 1.40 48.98 -35.83
N SER A 71 2.21 49.51 -34.88
CA SER A 71 2.16 50.84 -34.24
C SER A 71 1.38 51.05 -32.92
N SER A 72 2.13 51.51 -31.91
CA SER A 72 1.70 52.30 -30.72
C SER A 72 1.47 53.80 -31.13
N PRO A 73 1.36 54.83 -30.24
CA PRO A 73 1.25 54.86 -28.76
C PRO A 73 0.28 55.93 -28.11
N ASN A 74 -0.32 55.62 -26.94
CA ASN A 74 -0.71 56.58 -25.84
C ASN A 74 -1.71 57.74 -26.19
N PRO A 75 -2.03 58.75 -25.31
CA PRO A 75 -2.06 58.84 -23.83
C PRO A 75 -3.31 59.54 -23.18
N GLY A 76 -3.79 59.05 -22.02
CA GLY A 76 -4.50 59.81 -20.95
C GLY A 76 -5.82 60.57 -21.27
N PRO A 77 -6.30 61.52 -20.43
CA PRO A 77 -5.93 61.84 -19.02
C PRO A 77 -7.09 62.23 -18.03
N THR A 78 -6.81 62.33 -16.70
CA THR A 78 -7.51 63.17 -15.65
C THR A 78 -9.01 62.90 -15.31
N SER A 79 -9.63 63.31 -14.17
CA SER A 79 -9.29 63.84 -12.81
C SER A 79 -10.59 63.82 -11.95
N THR A 80 -10.62 63.66 -10.61
CA THR A 80 -10.55 64.67 -9.50
C THR A 80 -10.61 63.93 -8.12
N VAL A 81 -9.93 64.29 -7.01
CA VAL A 81 -9.94 65.50 -6.13
C VAL A 81 -11.27 65.61 -5.32
N SER A 82 -11.34 65.71 -3.98
CA SER A 82 -10.39 65.83 -2.83
C SER A 82 -10.95 64.99 -1.61
N ALA A 83 -10.63 65.06 -0.29
CA ALA A 83 -9.88 65.91 0.66
C ALA A 83 -9.54 65.06 1.94
N SER A 84 -8.45 65.18 2.74
CA SER A 84 -7.91 66.23 3.66
C SER A 84 -8.31 66.02 5.15
N THR A 85 -7.45 66.14 6.20
CA THR A 85 -6.00 66.53 6.33
C THR A 85 -5.42 66.36 7.77
N VAL A 86 -4.08 66.16 7.92
CA VAL A 86 -3.12 66.80 8.91
C VAL A 86 -3.12 66.36 10.41
N THR A 87 -2.01 66.21 11.19
CA THR A 87 -0.51 66.11 11.02
C THR A 87 0.21 65.58 12.30
N VAL A 88 1.36 64.87 12.12
CA VAL A 88 2.75 65.06 12.69
C VAL A 88 2.91 65.83 14.03
N THR A 89 3.58 65.36 15.10
CA THR A 89 5.04 65.14 15.41
C THR A 89 5.19 64.10 16.56
N ALA A 90 6.26 63.31 16.81
CA ALA A 90 7.74 63.41 16.78
C ALA A 90 8.41 63.68 18.17
N ASP A 91 9.47 62.90 18.45
CA ASP A 91 10.65 63.09 19.35
C ASP A 91 10.65 62.71 20.88
N GLU A 92 11.66 61.86 21.21
CA GLU A 92 12.63 61.79 22.35
C GLU A 92 12.30 61.30 23.80
N ASP A 93 13.15 60.35 24.23
CA ASP A 93 13.84 60.06 25.52
C ASP A 93 13.15 59.90 26.90
N ALA A 94 13.44 58.76 27.58
CA ALA A 94 14.07 58.68 28.92
C ALA A 94 14.42 57.22 29.34
N GLU A 95 15.41 57.04 30.22
CA GLU A 95 15.82 55.76 30.85
C GLU A 95 15.34 55.64 32.34
N GLU A 96 15.95 54.73 33.11
CA GLU A 96 15.80 54.46 34.57
C GLU A 96 14.51 53.74 35.02
N THR A 97 14.50 52.86 36.04
CA THR A 97 15.34 51.70 36.47
C THR A 97 14.60 51.03 37.66
N ASP A 98 15.15 49.95 38.24
CA ASP A 98 14.87 49.46 39.61
C ASP A 98 13.47 48.83 39.85
N GLU A 99 13.26 47.89 40.79
CA GLU A 99 14.18 47.18 41.71
C GLU A 99 13.61 45.78 42.02
N ASP A 100 14.47 44.76 42.19
CA ASP A 100 14.13 43.49 42.86
C ASP A 100 14.32 43.67 44.38
N PRO A 101 13.59 42.95 45.26
CA PRO A 101 14.33 41.96 46.06
C PRO A 101 13.56 40.69 46.52
N GLU A 102 14.36 39.67 46.83
CA GLU A 102 13.96 38.39 47.43
C GLU A 102 13.44 38.49 48.89
N GLY A 103 12.81 37.42 49.39
CA GLY A 103 12.51 37.26 50.83
C GLY A 103 12.07 35.85 51.22
N ALA A 104 12.97 35.05 51.80
CA ALA A 104 12.71 33.67 52.23
C ALA A 104 12.42 33.53 53.75
N ALA A 105 11.68 32.47 54.14
CA ALA A 105 11.51 32.04 55.53
C ALA A 105 11.17 30.53 55.63
N GLU A 106 11.49 29.89 56.75
CA GLU A 106 11.48 28.43 56.93
C GLU A 106 10.32 27.86 57.79
N VAL A 107 9.96 26.60 57.49
CA VAL A 107 9.66 25.46 58.40
C VAL A 107 8.82 25.68 59.68
N ASP A 108 7.72 24.90 59.80
CA ASP A 108 7.49 24.06 61.01
C ASP A 108 6.52 22.86 60.74
N GLU A 109 6.56 21.82 61.57
CA GLU A 109 5.65 20.64 61.54
C GLU A 109 5.01 20.41 62.94
N PRO A 110 3.82 19.77 63.07
CA PRO A 110 3.86 18.45 63.74
C PRO A 110 2.71 17.45 63.45
N VAL A 111 3.09 16.20 63.14
CA VAL A 111 2.72 14.93 63.80
C VAL A 111 1.34 14.73 64.51
N ALA A 112 0.63 13.67 64.05
CA ALA A 112 -0.20 12.67 64.79
C ALA A 112 -1.76 12.73 64.94
N LYS A 113 -2.43 11.81 64.20
CA LYS A 113 -3.22 10.61 64.66
C LYS A 113 -4.41 10.80 65.64
N PRO A 114 -5.56 10.08 65.45
CA PRO A 114 -5.57 8.60 65.57
C PRO A 114 -6.48 7.78 64.63
N LYS A 115 -6.40 6.44 64.76
CA LYS A 115 -7.14 5.40 64.02
C LYS A 115 -8.33 4.87 64.83
N THR A 116 -9.37 4.28 64.20
CA THR A 116 -9.90 2.90 64.45
C THR A 116 -11.11 2.56 63.52
N LYS A 117 -11.17 1.40 62.82
CA LYS A 117 -11.74 0.05 63.18
C LYS A 117 -13.28 0.05 63.43
N LYS A 118 -14.12 -0.96 63.11
CA LYS A 118 -14.10 -2.39 62.61
C LYS A 118 -15.46 -2.61 61.86
N ALA A 119 -15.72 -3.47 60.86
CA ALA A 119 -15.33 -4.84 60.45
C ALA A 119 -16.31 -5.99 60.87
N THR A 120 -16.40 -7.05 60.03
CA THR A 120 -16.92 -8.45 60.28
C THR A 120 -18.43 -8.70 60.51
N ALA A 121 -19.05 -9.84 60.11
CA ALA A 121 -18.66 -10.97 59.20
C ALA A 121 -19.81 -12.01 58.94
N ALA A 122 -19.61 -12.88 57.92
CA ALA A 122 -20.13 -14.27 57.76
C ALA A 122 -21.64 -14.47 57.42
N SER A 123 -22.14 -15.58 56.83
CA SER A 123 -21.60 -16.92 56.43
C SER A 123 -22.60 -17.64 55.48
N ALA A 124 -22.39 -18.77 54.78
CA ALA A 124 -21.24 -19.42 54.08
C ALA A 124 -21.68 -20.81 53.48
N LYS A 125 -20.92 -21.38 52.51
CA LYS A 125 -21.06 -22.74 51.86
C LYS A 125 -22.19 -22.87 50.83
N SER A 126 -22.19 -23.76 49.81
CA SER A 126 -21.27 -24.80 49.25
C SER A 126 -21.63 -24.96 47.74
N ALA A 127 -20.92 -25.62 46.79
CA ALA A 127 -19.92 -26.71 46.83
C ALA A 127 -19.12 -26.82 45.49
N THR A 128 -18.18 -27.78 45.42
CA THR A 128 -17.49 -28.26 44.17
C THR A 128 -17.07 -29.73 44.42
N PRO A 129 -17.08 -30.63 43.41
CA PRO A 129 -15.83 -31.03 42.71
C PRO A 129 -16.11 -31.60 41.27
N PRO A 130 -15.20 -32.33 40.56
CA PRO A 130 -13.74 -32.46 40.66
C PRO A 130 -12.96 -32.17 39.34
N VAL A 131 -11.62 -32.08 39.43
CA VAL A 131 -10.67 -32.23 38.31
C VAL A 131 -9.58 -33.23 38.73
N SER A 132 -9.04 -34.05 37.82
CA SER A 132 -7.96 -34.99 38.18
C SER A 132 -7.08 -35.52 37.02
N LYS A 133 -5.86 -34.95 36.89
CA LYS A 133 -4.58 -35.61 36.51
C LYS A 133 -4.53 -36.22 35.09
N VAL A 134 -3.39 -36.63 34.49
CA VAL A 134 -1.96 -36.79 34.86
C VAL A 134 -1.14 -36.33 33.62
N ALA A 135 0.15 -35.99 33.61
CA ALA A 135 1.27 -36.05 34.56
C ALA A 135 2.35 -34.98 34.23
N ALA A 136 3.44 -34.93 35.02
CA ALA A 136 4.74 -34.33 34.67
C ALA A 136 5.87 -35.21 35.25
N ASN A 137 7.11 -35.11 34.74
CA ASN A 137 8.22 -35.98 35.19
C ASN A 137 9.57 -35.25 35.14
N GLU A 138 10.37 -35.32 36.21
CA GLU A 138 11.67 -34.65 36.36
C GLU A 138 12.85 -35.64 36.30
N VAL A 139 13.98 -35.23 35.69
CA VAL A 139 15.34 -35.72 36.00
C VAL A 139 16.30 -34.53 35.86
N ARG A 140 16.66 -33.83 36.94
CA ARG A 140 17.85 -34.03 37.81
C ARG A 140 19.22 -33.93 37.11
N VAL A 141 20.01 -32.97 37.57
CA VAL A 141 21.47 -32.85 37.39
C VAL A 141 22.18 -33.31 38.66
N SER A 142 23.37 -33.90 38.54
CA SER A 142 24.26 -34.26 39.66
C SER A 142 25.73 -34.24 39.25
N THR A 143 26.63 -33.95 40.19
CA THR A 143 28.05 -33.60 40.00
C THR A 143 29.04 -34.64 40.54
N GLU A 144 30.35 -34.37 40.36
CA GLU A 144 31.51 -35.05 41.01
C GLU A 144 31.92 -36.43 40.43
N THR A 145 33.19 -36.88 40.40
CA THR A 145 34.50 -36.32 40.86
C THR A 145 35.73 -36.98 40.14
N ALA A 146 36.94 -36.44 40.40
CA ALA A 146 38.28 -37.11 40.35
C ALA A 146 38.92 -37.39 38.95
N ASP A 147 40.26 -37.45 38.77
CA ASP A 147 41.41 -37.21 39.69
C ASP A 147 42.71 -36.77 38.96
N VAL A 148 43.83 -36.53 39.69
CA VAL A 148 45.09 -35.91 39.20
C VAL A 148 46.34 -36.83 39.26
N GLN A 149 47.16 -36.86 38.18
CA GLN A 149 48.65 -37.11 38.13
C GLN A 149 49.13 -37.32 36.66
N SER A 150 50.40 -37.14 36.22
CA SER A 150 51.52 -36.25 36.65
C SER A 150 52.72 -36.26 35.63
N ASN A 151 53.61 -35.27 35.75
CA ASN A 151 55.05 -35.21 35.33
C ASN A 151 55.53 -34.94 33.87
N SER A 152 56.43 -33.93 33.78
CA SER A 152 57.52 -33.70 32.79
C SER A 152 57.15 -33.30 31.35
N THR A 153 57.88 -32.42 30.61
CA THR A 153 59.16 -31.70 30.86
C THR A 153 59.16 -30.30 30.18
N VAL A 154 60.20 -29.48 30.41
CA VAL A 154 60.35 -28.05 30.02
C VAL A 154 61.81 -27.79 29.58
N PRO A 155 62.18 -26.81 28.71
CA PRO A 155 61.42 -25.97 27.77
C PRO A 155 61.90 -26.02 26.29
N THR A 156 61.14 -25.42 25.37
CA THR A 156 61.69 -24.69 24.21
C THR A 156 60.82 -23.47 23.87
N GLN A 157 61.43 -22.29 23.70
CA GLN A 157 60.71 -21.05 23.36
C GLN A 157 60.41 -20.96 21.86
N ARG A 158 59.21 -20.46 21.49
CA ARG A 158 59.03 -19.47 20.40
C ARG A 158 57.63 -18.86 20.40
N SER A 159 57.59 -17.54 20.16
CA SER A 159 56.47 -16.72 19.68
C SER A 159 55.06 -17.01 20.23
N ALA A 160 54.60 -16.17 21.17
CA ALA A 160 53.16 -16.02 21.39
C ALA A 160 52.55 -15.28 20.19
N ALA A 161 51.48 -15.83 19.61
CA ALA A 161 50.58 -15.11 18.70
C ALA A 161 49.28 -14.81 19.44
N PRO A 162 48.72 -13.59 19.35
CA PRO A 162 47.42 -13.29 19.97
C PRO A 162 46.32 -14.07 19.25
N SER A 163 45.51 -14.81 20.01
CA SER A 163 44.33 -15.50 19.48
C SER A 163 43.19 -14.50 19.34
N THR A 164 43.12 -13.82 18.21
CA THR A 164 41.90 -13.11 17.79
C THR A 164 40.86 -14.14 17.36
N ALA A 165 39.89 -14.40 18.23
CA ALA A 165 38.70 -15.16 17.87
C ALA A 165 37.84 -14.31 16.92
N ALA A 166 38.16 -14.37 15.63
CA ALA A 166 37.39 -13.67 14.60
C ALA A 166 35.94 -14.17 14.60
N VAL A 167 35.00 -13.27 14.92
CA VAL A 167 33.57 -13.56 14.80
C VAL A 167 33.28 -13.75 13.32
N GLN A 168 32.96 -14.98 12.92
CA GLN A 168 32.44 -15.23 11.57
C GLN A 168 31.08 -14.55 11.45
N ARG A 169 31.00 -13.43 10.72
CA ARG A 169 29.73 -12.88 10.24
C ARG A 169 28.98 -14.00 9.48
N SER A 170 27.67 -14.11 9.69
CA SER A 170 26.80 -14.98 8.90
C SER A 170 26.99 -14.69 7.40
N PRO A 171 26.85 -15.71 6.52
CA PRO A 171 26.75 -15.45 5.09
C PRO A 171 25.54 -14.55 4.83
N GLN A 172 25.80 -13.37 4.27
CA GLN A 172 24.76 -12.41 3.86
C GLN A 172 23.85 -13.04 2.80
N PRO A 173 22.59 -12.58 2.65
CA PRO A 173 21.70 -13.08 1.60
C PRO A 173 22.34 -12.95 0.23
N THR A 174 22.53 -14.09 -0.44
CA THR A 174 23.08 -14.13 -1.80
C THR A 174 21.92 -14.07 -2.79
N VAL A 175 21.75 -12.93 -3.45
CA VAL A 175 20.82 -12.78 -4.56
C VAL A 175 21.12 -13.87 -5.60
N PRO A 176 20.16 -14.75 -5.94
CA PRO A 176 20.34 -15.73 -7.00
C PRO A 176 20.64 -15.02 -8.32
N SER A 177 21.39 -15.66 -9.21
CA SER A 177 21.42 -15.21 -10.61
C SER A 177 20.08 -15.56 -11.26
N LEU A 178 19.08 -14.69 -11.02
CA LEU A 178 17.92 -14.53 -11.89
C LEU A 178 18.45 -14.46 -13.31
N ARG A 179 17.91 -15.30 -14.20
CA ARG A 179 18.53 -15.62 -15.49
C ARG A 179 18.90 -14.32 -16.21
N PRO A 180 20.13 -14.17 -16.74
CA PRO A 180 20.63 -12.90 -17.26
C PRO A 180 19.61 -12.34 -18.26
N TRP A 181 18.95 -11.25 -17.86
CA TRP A 181 17.94 -10.61 -18.67
C TRP A 181 18.62 -10.10 -19.95
N PRO A 182 17.99 -10.22 -21.13
CA PRO A 182 18.70 -10.05 -22.41
C PRO A 182 19.28 -8.64 -22.57
N THR A 183 20.55 -8.49 -22.18
CA THR A 183 21.43 -7.43 -22.67
C THR A 183 21.50 -7.54 -24.19
N ALA A 184 21.84 -6.43 -24.87
CA ALA A 184 21.59 -6.24 -26.30
C ALA A 184 22.44 -7.11 -27.28
N PHE A 185 22.98 -8.24 -26.82
CA PHE A 185 23.94 -9.09 -27.54
C PHE A 185 23.57 -10.58 -27.64
N ASP A 186 22.36 -11.02 -27.24
CA ASP A 186 21.88 -12.37 -27.59
C ASP A 186 20.48 -12.41 -28.25
N PRO A 187 20.40 -12.57 -29.59
CA PRO A 187 19.14 -12.81 -30.29
C PRO A 187 18.53 -14.19 -30.01
N VAL A 188 19.31 -15.18 -29.53
CA VAL A 188 18.78 -16.50 -29.16
C VAL A 188 17.92 -16.40 -27.90
N THR A 189 18.30 -15.59 -26.91
CA THR A 189 17.48 -15.33 -25.72
C THR A 189 16.19 -14.59 -26.07
N VAL A 190 16.17 -13.66 -27.03
CA VAL A 190 14.90 -13.04 -27.49
C VAL A 190 13.98 -14.08 -28.13
N VAL A 191 14.50 -14.95 -29.01
CA VAL A 191 13.72 -16.06 -29.59
C VAL A 191 13.27 -17.05 -28.50
N THR A 192 14.10 -17.33 -27.49
CA THR A 192 13.80 -18.25 -26.39
C THR A 192 12.80 -17.66 -25.38
N TYR A 193 12.77 -16.34 -25.21
CA TYR A 193 11.74 -15.63 -24.47
C TYR A 193 10.40 -15.71 -25.21
N VAL A 194 10.37 -15.43 -26.52
CA VAL A 194 9.14 -15.52 -27.32
C VAL A 194 8.63 -16.96 -27.43
N THR A 195 9.49 -17.95 -27.69
CA THR A 195 9.06 -19.35 -27.71
C THR A 195 8.77 -19.90 -26.32
N GLY A 196 9.43 -19.38 -25.27
CA GLY A 196 9.13 -19.70 -23.87
C GLY A 196 7.77 -19.17 -23.43
N LEU A 197 7.42 -17.94 -23.80
CA LEU A 197 6.11 -17.32 -23.60
C LEU A 197 5.03 -18.06 -24.40
N VAL A 198 5.28 -18.35 -25.68
CA VAL A 198 4.38 -19.17 -26.49
C VAL A 198 4.23 -20.58 -25.91
N SER A 199 5.29 -21.18 -25.34
CA SER A 199 5.22 -22.50 -24.72
C SER A 199 4.54 -22.49 -23.35
N SER A 200 4.68 -21.44 -22.54
CA SER A 200 3.95 -21.31 -21.27
C SER A 200 2.47 -21.05 -21.52
N VAL A 201 2.14 -20.20 -22.51
CA VAL A 201 0.78 -20.05 -23.02
C VAL A 201 0.26 -21.39 -23.54
N VAL A 202 0.97 -22.10 -24.44
CA VAL A 202 0.56 -23.41 -24.97
C VAL A 202 0.41 -24.47 -23.87
N ASN A 203 1.24 -24.46 -22.83
CA ASN A 203 1.09 -25.40 -21.71
C ASN A 203 -0.09 -25.03 -20.78
N ALA A 204 -0.36 -23.75 -20.53
CA ALA A 204 -1.55 -23.30 -19.81
C ALA A 204 -2.85 -23.48 -20.63
N VAL A 205 -2.74 -23.44 -21.96
CA VAL A 205 -3.78 -23.80 -22.95
C VAL A 205 -4.07 -25.30 -22.93
N LEU A 206 -3.04 -26.15 -22.85
CA LEU A 206 -3.18 -27.61 -23.03
C LEU A 206 -3.33 -28.40 -21.72
N SER A 207 -2.85 -27.90 -20.58
CA SER A 207 -2.96 -28.60 -19.29
C SER A 207 -4.40 -28.84 -18.79
N PRO A 208 -5.42 -28.00 -19.07
CA PRO A 208 -6.80 -28.30 -18.67
C PRO A 208 -7.36 -29.57 -19.32
N PHE A 209 -6.89 -29.92 -20.53
CA PHE A 209 -7.29 -31.15 -21.23
C PHE A 209 -6.66 -32.43 -20.65
N ALA A 210 -5.81 -32.32 -19.62
CA ALA A 210 -5.32 -33.47 -18.85
C ALA A 210 -6.29 -33.91 -17.74
N ALA A 211 -7.27 -33.08 -17.38
CA ALA A 211 -8.40 -33.50 -16.54
C ALA A 211 -9.31 -34.42 -17.38
N GLY A 212 -9.20 -35.73 -17.14
CA GLY A 212 -10.04 -36.73 -17.80
C GLY A 212 -11.53 -36.53 -17.50
N ALA A 213 -12.39 -37.00 -18.40
CA ALA A 213 -13.84 -36.89 -18.23
C ALA A 213 -14.30 -37.51 -16.89
N PRO A 214 -15.30 -36.91 -16.21
CA PRO A 214 -15.80 -37.37 -14.92
C PRO A 214 -16.30 -38.81 -14.99
N ALA A 215 -16.19 -39.52 -13.87
CA ALA A 215 -16.63 -40.91 -13.79
C ALA A 215 -18.15 -41.02 -14.02
N LEU A 216 -18.54 -41.98 -14.87
CA LEU A 216 -19.95 -42.32 -15.08
C LEU A 216 -20.60 -42.82 -13.78
N PRO A 217 -21.92 -42.66 -13.60
CA PRO A 217 -22.65 -43.21 -12.46
C PRO A 217 -22.43 -44.72 -12.32
N SER A 218 -22.22 -45.19 -11.08
CA SER A 218 -21.94 -46.60 -10.79
C SER A 218 -23.07 -47.56 -11.17
N ASP A 219 -24.31 -47.07 -11.19
CA ASP A 219 -25.50 -47.77 -11.71
C ASP A 219 -26.02 -47.06 -12.97
N PRO A 220 -25.61 -47.48 -14.18
CA PRO A 220 -25.96 -46.82 -15.43
C PRO A 220 -27.38 -47.19 -15.90
N THR A 221 -28.39 -46.84 -15.11
CA THR A 221 -29.77 -46.80 -15.60
C THR A 221 -29.92 -45.67 -16.64
N PRO A 222 -30.79 -45.79 -17.65
CA PRO A 222 -30.98 -44.73 -18.64
C PRO A 222 -31.34 -43.37 -18.03
N TRP A 223 -32.09 -43.37 -16.93
CA TRP A 223 -32.46 -42.15 -16.20
C TRP A 223 -31.32 -41.56 -15.38
N ALA A 224 -30.50 -42.38 -14.71
CA ALA A 224 -29.29 -41.90 -14.04
C ALA A 224 -28.28 -41.34 -15.03
N LEU A 225 -28.14 -41.98 -16.20
CA LEU A 225 -27.28 -41.49 -17.28
C LEU A 225 -27.82 -40.19 -17.90
N LEU A 226 -29.14 -40.06 -18.12
CA LEU A 226 -29.72 -38.78 -18.59
C LEU A 226 -29.59 -37.66 -17.56
N ALA A 227 -29.76 -37.95 -16.27
CA ALA A 227 -29.59 -36.97 -15.19
C ALA A 227 -28.14 -36.49 -15.09
N TRP A 228 -27.18 -37.41 -15.17
CA TRP A 228 -25.75 -37.10 -15.27
C TRP A 228 -25.45 -36.29 -16.53
N VAL A 229 -25.88 -36.73 -17.72
CA VAL A 229 -25.70 -35.98 -18.99
C VAL A 229 -26.29 -34.57 -18.91
N ARG A 230 -27.44 -34.39 -18.27
CA ARG A 230 -28.02 -33.05 -18.03
C ARG A 230 -27.09 -32.20 -17.17
N ARG A 231 -26.73 -32.67 -15.98
CA ARG A 231 -25.92 -31.90 -15.02
C ARG A 231 -24.51 -31.58 -15.54
N GLU A 232 -23.81 -32.56 -16.10
CA GLU A 232 -22.44 -32.35 -16.58
C GLU A 232 -22.42 -31.49 -17.87
N LEU A 233 -23.41 -31.60 -18.78
CA LEU A 233 -23.36 -30.94 -20.11
C LEU A 233 -24.34 -29.74 -20.29
N PHE A 234 -25.25 -29.51 -19.36
CA PHE A 234 -26.28 -28.48 -19.41
C PHE A 234 -26.54 -27.84 -18.03
N ASN A 235 -25.49 -27.67 -17.22
CA ASN A 235 -25.60 -27.07 -15.87
C ASN A 235 -26.18 -25.64 -15.94
N GLU A 236 -27.04 -25.28 -14.99
CA GLU A 236 -27.51 -23.90 -14.81
C GLU A 236 -26.70 -23.16 -13.73
N SER A 237 -26.46 -21.86 -13.91
CA SER A 237 -25.61 -21.07 -12.99
C SER A 237 -26.29 -20.81 -11.64
N PRO A 238 -25.55 -20.86 -10.51
CA PRO A 238 -26.14 -20.73 -9.17
C PRO A 238 -26.83 -19.38 -8.96
N MET A 239 -28.12 -19.41 -8.62
CA MET A 239 -28.95 -18.22 -8.46
C MET A 239 -28.89 -17.69 -7.02
N VAL A 240 -28.74 -16.37 -6.83
CA VAL A 240 -28.62 -15.76 -5.49
C VAL A 240 -29.77 -14.80 -5.19
N THR A 241 -30.69 -15.26 -4.35
CA THR A 241 -31.93 -14.57 -3.94
C THR A 241 -31.76 -13.96 -2.55
N ALA A 242 -31.94 -12.63 -2.43
CA ALA A 242 -31.79 -11.95 -1.15
C ALA A 242 -32.79 -12.47 -0.09
N ARG A 243 -32.30 -12.76 1.11
CA ARG A 243 -33.09 -13.24 2.25
C ARG A 243 -33.14 -12.19 3.37
N PRO A 244 -34.13 -12.25 4.29
CA PRO A 244 -34.20 -11.37 5.45
C PRO A 244 -32.93 -11.43 6.30
N GLN A 245 -32.61 -10.29 6.91
CA GLN A 245 -31.47 -10.11 7.82
C GLN A 245 -32.00 -9.78 9.22
N THR A 246 -31.23 -10.12 10.26
CA THR A 246 -31.57 -9.83 11.66
C THR A 246 -30.37 -9.21 12.35
N GLN A 247 -30.55 -8.00 12.89
CA GLN A 247 -29.58 -7.34 13.76
C GLN A 247 -29.77 -7.84 15.21
N SER A 248 -28.67 -8.04 15.91
CA SER A 248 -28.60 -8.43 17.32
C SER A 248 -27.29 -7.92 17.92
N LEU A 249 -27.13 -8.01 19.24
CA LEU A 249 -25.80 -7.87 19.86
C LEU A 249 -25.14 -9.26 20.00
N ASN A 250 -23.81 -9.32 20.02
CA ASN A 250 -23.07 -10.55 20.35
C ASN A 250 -22.90 -10.72 21.88
N THR A 251 -21.96 -11.56 22.29
CA THR A 251 -21.62 -11.82 23.71
C THR A 251 -20.89 -10.68 24.40
N ASP A 252 -20.23 -9.84 23.62
CA ASP A 252 -19.18 -8.91 24.04
C ASP A 252 -19.68 -7.45 24.00
N GLY A 253 -20.73 -7.20 23.23
CA GLY A 253 -21.49 -5.95 23.15
C GLY A 253 -21.78 -5.51 21.70
N ASP A 254 -21.01 -6.01 20.74
CA ASP A 254 -20.99 -5.53 19.37
C ASP A 254 -22.30 -5.80 18.63
N VAL A 255 -22.66 -4.87 17.75
CA VAL A 255 -23.71 -5.07 16.75
C VAL A 255 -23.28 -6.17 15.78
N VAL A 256 -24.14 -7.17 15.57
CA VAL A 256 -23.98 -8.18 14.51
C VAL A 256 -25.26 -8.34 13.70
N VAL A 257 -25.12 -8.26 12.38
CA VAL A 257 -26.19 -8.54 11.40
C VAL A 257 -25.98 -9.96 10.87
N ARG A 258 -26.95 -10.84 11.13
CA ARG A 258 -26.98 -12.21 10.60
C ARG A 258 -27.97 -12.32 9.45
N GLY A 259 -27.65 -13.17 8.48
CA GLY A 259 -28.52 -13.49 7.36
C GLY A 259 -28.00 -14.70 6.60
N ASN A 260 -28.59 -14.98 5.44
CA ASN A 260 -28.13 -16.03 4.53
C ASN A 260 -27.96 -15.41 3.14
N VAL A 261 -26.88 -15.75 2.43
CA VAL A 261 -26.58 -15.31 1.07
C VAL A 261 -27.71 -15.65 0.11
N GLY A 262 -28.40 -16.77 0.35
CA GLY A 262 -29.61 -17.17 -0.35
C GLY A 262 -29.34 -17.73 -1.74
N ALA A 263 -28.20 -18.40 -1.91
CA ALA A 263 -27.91 -19.17 -3.11
C ALA A 263 -28.82 -20.40 -3.22
N THR A 264 -29.12 -20.77 -4.45
CA THR A 264 -29.79 -22.01 -4.84
C THR A 264 -29.23 -22.46 -6.18
N ASP A 265 -28.72 -23.69 -6.21
CA ASP A 265 -28.40 -24.39 -7.45
C ASP A 265 -29.66 -25.07 -8.04
N ALA A 266 -29.76 -25.18 -9.36
CA ALA A 266 -30.95 -25.69 -10.04
C ALA A 266 -30.86 -27.18 -10.44
N ASP A 267 -29.64 -27.74 -10.53
CA ASP A 267 -29.38 -29.14 -10.85
C ASP A 267 -29.04 -29.98 -9.60
N GLY A 268 -28.75 -29.32 -8.49
CA GLY A 268 -28.62 -29.88 -7.14
C GLY A 268 -27.20 -29.98 -6.61
N ASP A 269 -26.22 -29.31 -7.24
CA ASP A 269 -24.81 -29.40 -6.87
C ASP A 269 -24.42 -28.52 -5.66
N ALA A 270 -23.30 -28.86 -5.04
CA ALA A 270 -22.89 -28.30 -3.75
C ALA A 270 -22.16 -26.96 -3.92
N THR A 271 -22.86 -25.85 -3.59
CA THR A 271 -22.30 -24.50 -3.71
C THR A 271 -21.24 -24.19 -2.64
N THR A 272 -20.21 -23.45 -3.05
CA THR A 272 -19.20 -22.84 -2.16
C THR A 272 -19.29 -21.31 -2.18
N TYR A 273 -18.81 -20.66 -1.10
CA TYR A 273 -18.96 -19.23 -0.85
C TYR A 273 -17.61 -18.59 -0.54
N THR A 274 -17.19 -17.61 -1.34
CA THR A 274 -15.94 -16.85 -1.12
C THR A 274 -16.25 -15.36 -0.99
N VAL A 275 -15.90 -14.75 0.15
CA VAL A 275 -15.97 -13.29 0.31
C VAL A 275 -14.81 -12.64 -0.42
N VAL A 276 -15.08 -11.59 -1.20
CA VAL A 276 -14.08 -10.81 -1.94
C VAL A 276 -13.63 -9.63 -1.08
N GLY A 277 -12.43 -9.73 -0.49
CA GLY A 277 -11.86 -8.73 0.41
C GLY A 277 -12.65 -8.55 1.71
N ARG A 278 -12.63 -7.34 2.26
CA ARG A 278 -13.47 -6.91 3.39
C ARG A 278 -14.69 -6.09 2.90
N PRO A 279 -15.76 -5.98 3.72
CA PRO A 279 -16.86 -5.03 3.48
C PRO A 279 -16.37 -3.60 3.19
N ARG A 280 -17.03 -2.92 2.24
CA ARG A 280 -16.61 -1.62 1.66
C ARG A 280 -16.29 -0.59 2.73
N ASN A 281 -17.16 -0.46 3.73
CA ASN A 281 -17.04 0.55 4.79
C ASN A 281 -16.30 -0.03 6.01
N GLY A 282 -15.31 -0.89 5.81
CA GLY A 282 -14.40 -1.33 6.86
C GLY A 282 -15.00 -2.24 7.93
N GLY A 283 -16.19 -2.83 7.75
CA GLY A 283 -16.71 -3.87 8.65
C GLY A 283 -15.94 -5.19 8.55
N THR A 284 -16.40 -6.23 9.27
CA THR A 284 -15.95 -7.62 9.08
C THR A 284 -17.12 -8.54 8.75
N VAL A 285 -16.87 -9.63 8.02
CA VAL A 285 -17.90 -10.63 7.70
C VAL A 285 -17.31 -12.03 7.59
N THR A 286 -18.05 -13.01 8.10
CA THR A 286 -17.82 -14.44 7.84
C THR A 286 -19.04 -15.03 7.14
N VAL A 287 -18.81 -16.01 6.26
CA VAL A 287 -19.85 -16.79 5.56
C VAL A 287 -19.49 -18.27 5.74
N ASP A 288 -20.47 -19.10 6.09
CA ASP A 288 -20.28 -20.53 6.30
C ASP A 288 -20.62 -21.39 5.06
N ALA A 289 -20.49 -22.72 5.18
CA ALA A 289 -20.79 -23.65 4.10
C ALA A 289 -22.29 -23.74 3.72
N ASN A 290 -23.20 -23.23 4.54
CA ASN A 290 -24.63 -23.12 4.27
C ASN A 290 -25.00 -21.77 3.60
N GLY A 291 -24.01 -20.88 3.44
CA GLY A 291 -24.21 -19.49 3.02
C GLY A 291 -24.77 -18.61 4.13
N ASP A 292 -24.84 -19.08 5.38
CA ASP A 292 -25.19 -18.24 6.53
C ASP A 292 -24.02 -17.31 6.83
N PHE A 293 -24.32 -16.01 7.01
CA PHE A 293 -23.32 -14.98 7.24
C PHE A 293 -23.53 -14.26 8.57
N THR A 294 -22.42 -13.87 9.19
CA THR A 294 -22.40 -12.93 10.31
C THR A 294 -21.53 -11.74 9.92
N TYR A 295 -22.13 -10.56 9.83
CA TYR A 295 -21.48 -9.29 9.59
C TYR A 295 -21.40 -8.47 10.88
N ARG A 296 -20.27 -7.81 11.13
CA ARG A 296 -20.06 -6.82 12.20
C ARG A 296 -19.69 -5.48 11.54
N PRO A 297 -20.45 -4.39 11.73
CA PRO A 297 -20.05 -3.06 11.31
C PRO A 297 -18.90 -2.54 12.17
N MET A 298 -18.21 -1.50 11.69
CA MET A 298 -17.33 -0.72 12.56
C MET A 298 -18.14 -0.04 13.67
N ASN A 299 -17.53 0.21 14.83
CA ASN A 299 -18.13 0.99 15.92
C ASN A 299 -18.76 2.31 15.44
N ALA A 300 -18.08 3.03 14.55
CA ALA A 300 -18.62 4.23 13.90
C ALA A 300 -19.99 4.03 13.21
N MET A 301 -20.19 2.91 12.50
CA MET A 301 -21.47 2.58 11.86
C MET A 301 -22.47 1.93 12.82
N ALA A 302 -22.02 1.25 13.87
CA ALA A 302 -22.90 0.83 14.96
C ALA A 302 -23.55 2.05 15.66
N ALA A 303 -22.79 3.13 15.85
CA ALA A 303 -23.26 4.35 16.52
C ALA A 303 -24.28 5.17 15.69
N VAL A 304 -24.03 5.43 14.40
CA VAL A 304 -24.93 6.25 13.56
C VAL A 304 -25.86 5.46 12.63
N GLY A 305 -25.77 4.12 12.62
CA GLY A 305 -26.48 3.26 11.67
C GLY A 305 -25.93 3.40 10.25
N GLY A 306 -26.64 2.90 9.24
CA GLY A 306 -26.29 3.10 7.83
C GLY A 306 -26.44 1.85 6.96
N THR A 307 -25.68 1.78 5.86
CA THR A 307 -25.58 0.57 5.02
C THR A 307 -24.14 0.27 4.64
N ASP A 308 -23.79 -1.01 4.59
CA ASP A 308 -22.51 -1.51 4.08
C ASP A 308 -22.73 -2.55 2.98
N ARG A 309 -21.68 -2.88 2.24
CA ARG A 309 -21.71 -3.83 1.13
C ARG A 309 -20.47 -4.73 1.13
N PHE A 310 -20.70 -6.03 0.99
CA PHE A 310 -19.64 -7.01 0.73
C PHE A 310 -20.04 -7.88 -0.45
N THR A 311 -19.06 -8.39 -1.20
CA THR A 311 -19.31 -9.25 -2.37
C THR A 311 -18.96 -10.69 -2.03
N VAL A 312 -19.89 -11.60 -2.28
CA VAL A 312 -19.69 -13.05 -2.20
C VAL A 312 -19.70 -13.62 -3.60
N VAL A 313 -18.66 -14.36 -3.97
CA VAL A 313 -18.69 -15.26 -5.12
C VAL A 313 -19.30 -16.58 -4.66
N VAL A 314 -20.41 -16.96 -5.29
CA VAL A 314 -21.00 -18.29 -5.17
C VAL A 314 -20.51 -19.12 -6.34
N SER A 315 -20.06 -20.35 -6.09
CA SER A 315 -19.51 -21.26 -7.09
C SER A 315 -20.16 -22.65 -6.96
N ASP A 316 -20.70 -23.17 -8.06
CA ASP A 316 -21.17 -24.56 -8.18
C ASP A 316 -20.02 -25.55 -8.51
N GLU A 317 -18.87 -25.00 -8.95
CA GLU A 317 -17.73 -25.69 -9.57
C GLU A 317 -17.25 -26.94 -8.82
N ALA A 318 -17.81 -28.09 -9.20
CA ALA A 318 -17.41 -29.41 -8.72
C ALA A 318 -16.20 -29.95 -9.49
N ALA A 319 -15.54 -30.96 -8.90
CA ALA A 319 -14.37 -31.61 -9.50
C ALA A 319 -14.77 -32.55 -10.66
N GLY A 320 -15.11 -31.97 -11.81
CA GLY A 320 -15.60 -32.68 -13.00
C GLY A 320 -15.50 -31.87 -14.30
N PHE A 321 -16.22 -32.33 -15.33
CA PHE A 321 -16.38 -31.62 -16.60
C PHE A 321 -17.79 -31.04 -16.64
N HIS A 322 -17.93 -29.76 -16.30
CA HIS A 322 -19.22 -29.08 -16.24
C HIS A 322 -19.33 -28.06 -17.39
N LEU A 323 -20.51 -27.99 -18.03
CA LEU A 323 -20.76 -27.14 -19.19
C LEU A 323 -22.10 -26.39 -19.06
N HIS A 324 -22.03 -25.07 -18.91
CA HIS A 324 -23.22 -24.22 -18.93
C HIS A 324 -23.70 -23.95 -20.36
N GLY A 325 -24.27 -24.98 -20.98
CA GLY A 325 -24.87 -24.97 -22.31
C GLY A 325 -23.88 -24.80 -23.47
N PRO A 326 -24.36 -24.66 -24.72
CA PRO A 326 -23.50 -24.67 -25.91
C PRO A 326 -22.50 -23.50 -26.00
N LEU A 327 -22.78 -22.36 -25.34
CA LEU A 327 -21.82 -21.26 -25.21
C LEU A 327 -20.78 -21.51 -24.11
N GLY A 328 -21.02 -22.46 -23.18
CA GLY A 328 -20.02 -22.94 -22.22
C GLY A 328 -18.81 -23.57 -22.89
N LEU A 329 -18.93 -24.08 -24.13
CA LEU A 329 -17.80 -24.60 -24.91
C LEU A 329 -16.70 -23.56 -25.15
N LEU A 330 -17.02 -22.26 -25.08
CA LEU A 330 -16.04 -21.19 -25.17
C LEU A 330 -15.03 -21.21 -24.00
N GLN A 331 -15.33 -21.85 -22.87
CA GLN A 331 -14.38 -22.02 -21.76
C GLN A 331 -13.12 -22.80 -22.18
N PHE A 332 -13.25 -23.68 -23.18
CA PHE A 332 -12.15 -24.45 -23.76
C PHE A 332 -11.44 -23.73 -24.91
N VAL A 333 -11.79 -22.46 -25.19
CA VAL A 333 -11.03 -21.57 -26.06
C VAL A 333 -10.19 -20.64 -25.15
N PRO A 334 -8.89 -20.90 -24.97
CA PRO A 334 -8.07 -20.19 -24.00
C PRO A 334 -8.00 -18.69 -24.29
N ILE A 335 -7.91 -17.88 -23.24
CA ILE A 335 -7.88 -16.41 -23.25
C ILE A 335 -9.19 -15.78 -23.75
N LEU A 336 -9.65 -16.13 -24.95
CA LEU A 336 -10.90 -15.64 -25.55
C LEU A 336 -12.14 -16.07 -24.73
N GLY A 337 -12.17 -17.30 -24.22
CA GLY A 337 -13.24 -17.81 -23.37
C GLY A 337 -13.43 -16.98 -22.10
N SER A 338 -12.34 -16.69 -21.39
CA SER A 338 -12.33 -15.85 -20.20
C SER A 338 -12.69 -14.39 -20.47
N PHE A 339 -12.44 -13.86 -21.68
CA PHE A 339 -12.92 -12.52 -22.07
C PHE A 339 -14.42 -12.50 -22.44
N VAL A 340 -14.99 -13.60 -22.96
CA VAL A 340 -16.38 -13.64 -23.45
C VAL A 340 -17.38 -14.18 -22.41
N LYS A 341 -16.97 -15.12 -21.55
CA LYS A 341 -17.78 -15.67 -20.45
C LYS A 341 -16.88 -15.96 -19.23
N PRO A 342 -16.55 -14.95 -18.39
CA PRO A 342 -15.40 -15.01 -17.46
C PRO A 342 -15.36 -16.14 -16.42
N SER A 343 -16.53 -16.65 -16.00
CA SER A 343 -16.64 -17.83 -15.11
C SER A 343 -17.12 -19.10 -15.82
N ALA A 344 -17.28 -19.05 -17.14
CA ALA A 344 -18.03 -19.98 -17.97
C ALA A 344 -19.49 -20.25 -17.56
N GLY A 345 -19.98 -19.71 -16.44
CA GLY A 345 -21.27 -19.96 -15.82
C GLY A 345 -21.18 -20.49 -14.38
N HIS A 346 -20.05 -21.10 -14.00
CA HIS A 346 -19.90 -21.80 -12.71
C HIS A 346 -19.92 -20.87 -11.49
N ARG A 347 -19.60 -19.58 -11.71
CA ARG A 347 -19.46 -18.58 -10.64
C ARG A 347 -20.31 -17.35 -10.87
N VAL A 348 -21.02 -16.95 -9.82
CA VAL A 348 -21.85 -15.74 -9.76
C VAL A 348 -21.44 -14.90 -8.55
N ALA A 349 -20.99 -13.66 -8.80
CA ALA A 349 -20.73 -12.69 -7.75
C ALA A 349 -22.04 -11.97 -7.36
N LYS A 350 -22.32 -11.91 -6.07
CA LYS A 350 -23.42 -11.16 -5.49
C LYS A 350 -22.88 -10.17 -4.45
N THR A 351 -23.10 -8.88 -4.68
CA THR A 351 -22.97 -7.89 -3.61
C THR A 351 -24.17 -7.99 -2.68
N ILE A 352 -23.92 -8.37 -1.44
CA ILE A 352 -24.87 -8.30 -0.33
C ILE A 352 -24.80 -6.89 0.23
N THR A 353 -25.95 -6.22 0.36
CA THR A 353 -26.07 -4.99 1.15
C THR A 353 -26.63 -5.36 2.52
N VAL A 354 -26.04 -4.82 3.59
CA VAL A 354 -26.54 -4.92 4.96
C VAL A 354 -26.97 -3.55 5.45
N THR A 355 -28.04 -3.50 6.24
CA THR A 355 -28.53 -2.27 6.88
C THR A 355 -28.30 -2.37 8.38
N VAL A 356 -27.69 -1.33 8.95
CA VAL A 356 -27.44 -1.22 10.38
C VAL A 356 -28.36 -0.16 10.96
N THR A 357 -29.16 -0.54 11.96
CA THR A 357 -29.89 0.38 12.82
C THR A 357 -28.91 0.90 13.88
N PRO A 358 -28.88 2.22 14.18
CA PRO A 358 -27.98 2.75 15.21
C PRO A 358 -28.27 2.11 16.58
N VAL A 359 -27.23 2.03 17.40
CA VAL A 359 -27.31 1.64 18.82
C VAL A 359 -26.66 2.75 19.64
N ASP A 360 -27.33 3.14 20.72
CA ASP A 360 -26.85 4.17 21.64
C ASP A 360 -25.59 3.71 22.42
N ASP A 361 -24.89 4.67 23.04
CA ASP A 361 -23.76 4.43 23.97
C ASP A 361 -22.55 3.63 23.43
N VAL A 362 -22.38 3.54 22.10
CA VAL A 362 -21.17 2.97 21.46
C VAL A 362 -19.95 3.85 21.71
N ASP A 363 -18.85 3.27 22.19
CA ASP A 363 -17.60 4.00 22.42
C ASP A 363 -16.84 4.29 21.12
N LEU A 364 -16.64 5.59 20.87
CA LEU A 364 -15.97 6.16 19.71
C LEU A 364 -14.66 6.87 20.09
N SER A 365 -14.20 6.75 21.33
CA SER A 365 -12.93 7.28 21.80
C SER A 365 -11.73 6.45 21.30
N LEU A 366 -10.55 7.06 21.37
CA LEU A 366 -9.26 6.38 21.24
C LEU A 366 -8.51 6.47 22.58
N PRO A 367 -7.50 5.60 22.83
CA PRO A 367 -6.75 5.58 24.08
C PRO A 367 -6.11 6.94 24.43
N PRO A 368 -6.03 7.32 25.71
CA PRO A 368 -5.27 8.49 26.14
C PRO A 368 -3.80 8.38 25.71
N GLY A 369 -3.28 9.41 25.04
CA GLY A 369 -1.91 9.40 24.51
C GLY A 369 -1.76 8.74 23.13
N PHE A 370 -2.86 8.41 22.43
CA PHE A 370 -2.81 8.06 21.01
C PHE A 370 -2.15 9.18 20.20
N ARG A 371 -1.28 8.81 19.27
CA ARG A 371 -0.42 9.75 18.55
C ARG A 371 -1.08 10.21 17.25
N TRP A 372 -1.43 11.50 17.18
CA TRP A 372 -2.02 12.15 16.03
C TRP A 372 -0.97 13.03 15.34
N GLY A 373 -0.74 12.81 14.06
CA GLY A 373 0.24 13.58 13.31
C GLY A 373 -0.10 13.89 11.86
N VAL A 374 0.86 14.58 11.24
CA VAL A 374 0.94 14.87 9.81
C VAL A 374 2.34 14.51 9.30
N ALA A 375 2.46 14.28 8.00
CA ALA A 375 3.73 13.96 7.34
C ALA A 375 4.06 14.88 6.16
N HIS A 376 5.36 15.00 5.88
CA HIS A 376 5.93 15.30 4.55
C HIS A 376 7.31 14.64 4.39
N ALA A 377 7.81 14.48 3.16
CA ALA A 377 9.21 14.15 2.89
C ALA A 377 10.08 15.43 2.89
N GLY A 378 11.41 15.30 2.91
CA GLY A 378 12.32 16.44 2.79
C GLY A 378 12.26 17.01 1.36
N PHE A 379 12.76 16.26 0.38
CA PHE A 379 12.83 16.66 -1.03
C PHE A 379 11.52 17.16 -1.63
N GLN A 380 10.38 16.59 -1.23
CA GLN A 380 9.07 17.00 -1.75
C GLN A 380 8.62 18.39 -1.26
N ALA A 381 9.03 18.81 -0.06
CA ALA A 381 8.41 19.93 0.66
C ALA A 381 9.39 21.02 1.14
N GLU A 382 10.66 20.70 1.36
CA GLU A 382 11.67 21.67 1.84
C GLU A 382 11.97 22.76 0.82
N GLY A 383 12.02 22.40 -0.47
CA GLY A 383 12.25 23.33 -1.56
C GLY A 383 11.08 24.31 -1.72
N GLY A 384 11.39 25.55 -2.14
CA GLY A 384 10.42 26.63 -2.26
C GLY A 384 11.04 28.01 -2.08
N PRO A 385 10.21 29.07 -1.94
CA PRO A 385 10.68 30.44 -1.81
C PRO A 385 11.68 30.64 -0.67
N GLY A 386 12.82 31.28 -0.97
CA GLY A 386 13.87 31.58 0.02
C GLY A 386 14.57 30.35 0.63
N SER A 387 14.21 29.13 0.23
CA SER A 387 14.74 27.89 0.80
C SER A 387 16.04 27.48 0.09
N PRO A 388 17.10 27.05 0.80
CA PRO A 388 18.32 26.53 0.20
C PRO A 388 18.04 25.26 -0.61
N VAL A 389 18.32 25.33 -1.91
CA VAL A 389 18.23 24.19 -2.84
C VAL A 389 19.33 23.18 -2.51
N ASP A 390 18.98 21.89 -2.47
CA ASP A 390 19.96 20.80 -2.43
C ASP A 390 20.17 20.20 -3.84
N PRO A 391 21.23 20.60 -4.57
CA PRO A 391 21.55 20.04 -5.88
C PRO A 391 22.24 18.67 -5.79
N ASN A 392 22.46 18.14 -4.58
CA ASN A 392 23.32 16.98 -4.33
C ASN A 392 22.55 15.66 -4.18
N SER A 393 21.24 15.62 -4.47
CA SER A 393 20.46 14.38 -4.52
C SER A 393 20.36 13.80 -5.94
N ASP A 394 20.12 12.49 -6.01
CA ASP A 394 19.85 11.78 -7.27
C ASP A 394 18.53 12.22 -7.91
N TRP A 395 17.50 12.43 -7.11
CA TRP A 395 16.22 13.00 -7.55
C TRP A 395 16.33 14.42 -8.09
N TYR A 396 17.16 15.29 -7.49
CA TYR A 396 17.43 16.61 -8.04
C TYR A 396 18.01 16.52 -9.46
N LYS A 397 19.03 15.66 -9.65
CA LYS A 397 19.61 15.38 -10.97
C LYS A 397 18.58 14.78 -11.94
N TRP A 398 17.64 13.99 -11.43
CA TRP A 398 16.63 13.31 -12.24
C TRP A 398 15.56 14.26 -12.79
N VAL A 399 15.02 15.16 -11.95
CA VAL A 399 13.99 16.13 -12.38
C VAL A 399 14.56 17.28 -13.22
N HIS A 400 15.85 17.57 -13.08
CA HIS A 400 16.57 18.57 -13.87
C HIS A 400 17.22 18.03 -15.16
N ASP A 401 17.18 16.73 -15.44
CA ASP A 401 17.73 16.18 -16.68
C ASP A 401 16.87 16.60 -17.90
N PRO A 402 17.43 17.34 -18.89
CA PRO A 402 16.67 17.79 -20.05
C PRO A 402 16.12 16.63 -20.90
N VAL A 403 16.69 15.43 -20.83
CA VAL A 403 16.17 14.25 -21.54
C VAL A 403 14.94 13.70 -20.83
N ASN A 404 14.96 13.58 -19.50
CA ASN A 404 13.78 13.19 -18.70
C ASN A 404 12.60 14.15 -18.89
N GLN A 405 12.87 15.47 -18.83
CA GLN A 405 11.86 16.50 -19.09
C GLN A 405 11.29 16.41 -20.52
N PHE A 406 12.17 16.26 -21.53
CA PHE A 406 11.74 16.11 -22.93
C PHE A 406 10.93 14.83 -23.19
N LEU A 407 11.22 13.74 -22.47
CA LEU A 407 10.48 12.48 -22.54
C LEU A 407 9.17 12.50 -21.73
N GLY A 408 8.91 13.55 -20.95
CA GLY A 408 7.74 13.63 -20.06
C GLY A 408 7.79 12.61 -18.92
N LEU A 409 8.98 12.35 -18.36
CA LEU A 409 9.17 11.48 -17.19
C LEU A 409 9.11 12.23 -15.85
N THR A 410 9.13 13.56 -15.88
CA THR A 410 9.17 14.43 -14.70
C THR A 410 8.42 15.74 -14.97
N HIS A 411 7.50 16.13 -14.09
CA HIS A 411 6.56 17.25 -14.31
C HIS A 411 6.71 18.42 -13.32
N GLY A 412 7.68 18.38 -12.40
CA GLY A 412 7.98 19.48 -11.47
C GLY A 412 9.43 19.47 -10.98
N VAL A 413 9.82 20.54 -10.28
CA VAL A 413 11.14 20.73 -9.64
C VAL A 413 10.94 21.26 -8.21
N PRO A 414 11.81 20.90 -7.24
CA PRO A 414 11.58 21.21 -5.81
C PRO A 414 11.64 22.71 -5.48
N GLU A 415 12.30 23.53 -6.29
CA GLU A 415 12.42 24.99 -6.09
C GLU A 415 11.07 25.74 -6.11
N ASN A 416 10.05 25.14 -6.73
CA ASN A 416 8.69 25.66 -6.79
C ASN A 416 7.80 25.13 -5.64
N GLY A 417 8.38 24.42 -4.66
CA GLY A 417 7.67 23.74 -3.59
C GLY A 417 7.19 24.67 -2.45
N PRO A 418 6.62 24.08 -1.39
CA PRO A 418 6.02 24.83 -0.27
C PRO A 418 7.04 25.46 0.69
N GLY A 419 8.35 25.21 0.55
CA GLY A 419 9.38 25.89 1.35
C GLY A 419 9.35 25.56 2.84
N THR A 420 9.06 24.31 3.24
CA THR A 420 9.02 23.93 4.67
C THR A 420 10.37 24.13 5.38
N TYR A 421 11.49 24.19 4.64
CA TYR A 421 12.81 24.51 5.17
C TYR A 421 12.85 25.88 5.90
N VAL A 422 12.09 26.87 5.42
CA VAL A 422 12.00 28.19 6.07
C VAL A 422 10.72 28.36 6.90
N SER A 423 9.70 27.54 6.65
CA SER A 423 8.36 27.65 7.27
C SER A 423 8.09 26.68 8.42
N TYR A 424 9.04 25.82 8.80
CA TYR A 424 8.83 24.74 9.78
C TYR A 424 8.22 25.20 11.11
N ASP A 425 8.55 26.39 11.62
CA ASP A 425 7.99 26.88 12.89
C ASP A 425 6.52 27.29 12.77
N THR A 426 6.15 27.95 11.67
CA THR A 426 4.74 28.25 11.37
C THR A 426 3.95 26.99 11.03
N ASP A 427 4.57 26.00 10.39
CA ASP A 427 3.96 24.73 10.04
C ASP A 427 3.73 23.86 11.29
N ALA A 428 4.68 23.87 12.24
CA ALA A 428 4.55 23.28 13.56
C ALA A 428 3.41 23.94 14.38
N ALA A 429 3.35 25.27 14.41
CA ALA A 429 2.26 26.01 15.07
C ALA A 429 0.88 25.67 14.46
N LEU A 430 0.78 25.58 13.13
CA LEU A 430 -0.45 25.20 12.43
C LEU A 430 -0.86 23.75 12.72
N ALA A 431 0.09 22.81 12.68
CA ALA A 431 -0.14 21.41 13.01
C ALA A 431 -0.61 21.24 14.47
N ARG A 432 -0.01 21.97 15.42
CA ARG A 432 -0.46 21.94 16.81
C ARG A 432 -1.81 22.60 17.00
N GLU A 433 -1.92 23.90 16.73
CA GLU A 433 -3.09 24.70 17.11
C GLU A 433 -4.32 24.40 16.27
N LYS A 434 -4.16 24.30 14.95
CA LYS A 434 -5.28 24.20 14.02
C LYS A 434 -5.65 22.74 13.84
N LEU A 435 -4.68 21.88 13.56
CA LEU A 435 -4.91 20.44 13.32
C LEU A 435 -5.00 19.60 14.61
N GLY A 436 -4.54 20.10 15.77
CA GLY A 436 -4.63 19.37 17.05
C GLY A 436 -3.60 18.25 17.22
N MET A 437 -2.51 18.27 16.46
CA MET A 437 -1.53 17.18 16.42
C MET A 437 -0.61 17.14 17.66
N ASN A 438 -0.05 15.97 17.94
CA ASN A 438 0.96 15.72 18.96
C ASN A 438 2.23 15.02 18.42
N THR A 439 2.24 14.57 17.16
CA THR A 439 3.43 14.10 16.43
C THR A 439 3.55 14.85 15.09
N PHE A 440 4.77 15.01 14.59
CA PHE A 440 5.04 15.45 13.22
C PHE A 440 6.08 14.51 12.59
N ARG A 441 5.77 13.95 11.42
CA ARG A 441 6.69 13.06 10.67
C ARG A 441 7.38 13.82 9.55
N MET A 442 8.71 13.71 9.49
CA MET A 442 9.51 14.31 8.42
C MET A 442 10.73 13.47 8.05
N GLY A 443 11.32 13.74 6.89
CA GLY A 443 12.60 13.18 6.47
C GLY A 443 13.81 13.98 6.96
N ILE A 444 15.01 13.41 6.82
CA ILE A 444 16.29 14.14 6.78
C ILE A 444 16.93 13.84 5.43
N GLU A 445 17.27 14.85 4.64
CA GLU A 445 17.93 14.65 3.35
C GLU A 445 19.41 14.27 3.55
N TRP A 446 19.75 13.02 3.22
CA TRP A 446 21.13 12.49 3.31
C TRP A 446 22.11 13.34 2.49
N SER A 447 21.68 13.82 1.33
CA SER A 447 22.45 14.69 0.44
C SER A 447 22.78 16.07 1.04
N ARG A 448 21.92 16.63 1.90
CA ARG A 448 22.23 17.86 2.66
C ARG A 448 23.30 17.64 3.71
N ILE A 449 23.17 16.57 4.50
CA ILE A 449 24.11 16.25 5.59
C ILE A 449 25.46 15.81 5.05
N PHE A 450 25.48 14.94 4.03
CA PHE A 450 26.68 14.42 3.38
C PHE A 450 26.65 14.65 1.85
N PRO A 451 26.87 15.89 1.39
CA PRO A 451 26.93 16.22 -0.05
C PRO A 451 28.17 15.62 -0.74
N ASN A 452 29.18 15.20 0.03
CA ASN A 452 30.39 14.54 -0.44
C ASN A 452 30.52 13.13 0.18
N SER A 453 31.29 12.25 -0.47
CA SER A 453 31.35 10.84 -0.09
C SER A 453 32.03 10.58 1.27
N THR A 454 31.32 9.85 2.13
CA THR A 454 31.78 9.34 3.43
C THR A 454 32.67 8.10 3.34
N ALA A 455 33.03 7.64 2.14
CA ALA A 455 33.87 6.45 1.93
C ALA A 455 35.31 6.58 2.49
N ALA A 456 35.76 7.79 2.82
CA ALA A 456 37.03 8.02 3.51
C ALA A 456 36.99 7.65 5.01
N VAL A 457 35.81 7.60 5.63
CA VAL A 457 35.61 7.07 6.98
C VAL A 457 35.35 5.56 6.85
N ASN A 458 36.32 4.75 7.28
CA ASN A 458 36.23 3.30 7.22
C ASN A 458 35.72 2.75 8.55
N VAL A 459 34.54 2.14 8.56
CA VAL A 459 33.94 1.51 9.75
C VAL A 459 34.25 0.00 9.85
N SER A 460 35.04 -0.54 8.90
CA SER A 460 35.23 -2.00 8.75
C SER A 460 36.44 -2.59 9.48
N ASP A 461 37.31 -1.75 10.04
CA ASP A 461 38.47 -2.15 10.86
C ASP A 461 38.12 -2.33 12.34
N GLU A 462 37.20 -1.53 12.90
CA GLU A 462 36.73 -1.66 14.29
C GLU A 462 35.62 -2.72 14.45
N ASN A 463 35.91 -3.96 14.05
CA ASN A 463 34.99 -5.12 13.98
C ASN A 463 33.77 -4.96 13.04
N GLY A 464 33.62 -3.82 12.34
CA GLY A 464 32.48 -3.57 11.47
C GLY A 464 31.25 -3.06 12.21
N THR A 465 31.42 -2.11 13.13
CA THR A 465 30.34 -1.36 13.81
C THR A 465 30.80 0.07 14.01
N VAL A 466 29.99 1.05 13.59
CA VAL A 466 30.35 2.49 13.68
C VAL A 466 30.72 2.90 15.11
N SER A 467 31.89 3.51 15.28
CA SER A 467 32.44 3.94 16.58
C SER A 467 32.34 5.46 16.82
N LEU A 468 32.69 5.91 18.02
CA LEU A 468 32.74 7.35 18.32
C LEU A 468 33.82 8.08 17.51
N ALA A 469 34.90 7.39 17.12
CA ALA A 469 35.93 7.97 16.26
C ALA A 469 35.42 8.16 14.83
N ASP A 470 34.67 7.18 14.30
CA ASP A 470 33.98 7.29 13.01
C ASP A 470 33.00 8.45 13.01
N LEU A 471 32.17 8.57 14.06
CA LEU A 471 31.20 9.66 14.19
C LEU A 471 31.87 11.04 14.25
N GLN A 472 33.01 11.16 14.93
CA GLN A 472 33.80 12.40 14.97
C GLN A 472 34.50 12.70 13.63
N ALA A 473 34.82 11.69 12.83
CA ALA A 473 35.35 11.86 11.47
C ALA A 473 34.24 12.21 10.46
N LEU A 474 33.05 11.60 10.59
CA LEU A 474 31.85 11.96 9.85
C LEU A 474 31.45 13.41 10.15
N ASP A 475 31.52 13.84 11.42
CA ASP A 475 31.23 15.22 11.82
C ASP A 475 32.11 16.27 11.09
N GLN A 476 33.36 15.92 10.82
CA GLN A 476 34.31 16.80 10.10
C GLN A 476 34.04 16.91 8.59
N VAL A 477 33.21 16.03 8.02
CA VAL A 477 32.81 16.06 6.59
C VAL A 477 31.32 16.32 6.37
N ALA A 478 30.52 16.36 7.45
CA ALA A 478 29.12 16.75 7.42
C ALA A 478 28.95 18.26 7.18
N ASN A 479 27.86 18.64 6.51
CA ASN A 479 27.48 20.04 6.38
C ASN A 479 26.89 20.55 7.70
N GLN A 480 27.70 21.27 8.49
CA GLN A 480 27.32 21.72 9.83
C GLN A 480 26.16 22.73 9.84
N ASP A 481 25.95 23.50 8.77
CA ASP A 481 24.81 24.42 8.67
C ASP A 481 23.49 23.64 8.54
N GLU A 482 23.48 22.54 7.77
CA GLU A 482 22.33 21.66 7.62
C GLU A 482 22.09 20.79 8.88
N VAL A 483 23.17 20.38 9.57
CA VAL A 483 23.08 19.72 10.88
C VAL A 483 22.47 20.65 11.94
N ALA A 484 22.83 21.94 11.92
CA ALA A 484 22.21 22.96 12.76
C ALA A 484 20.75 23.23 12.37
N HIS A 485 20.43 23.22 11.08
CA HIS A 485 19.05 23.39 10.57
C HIS A 485 18.11 22.31 11.11
N TYR A 486 18.37 21.02 10.88
CA TYR A 486 17.46 19.96 11.35
C TYR A 486 17.34 19.94 12.89
N ARG A 487 18.42 20.23 13.63
CA ARG A 487 18.38 20.42 15.09
C ARG A 487 17.45 21.58 15.51
N ALA A 488 17.41 22.67 14.76
CA ALA A 488 16.47 23.77 14.98
C ALA A 488 15.02 23.40 14.63
N VAL A 489 14.80 22.61 13.57
CA VAL A 489 13.46 22.07 13.24
C VAL A 489 12.93 21.19 14.37
N PHE A 490 13.73 20.23 14.85
CA PHE A 490 13.33 19.36 15.97
C PHE A 490 13.14 20.14 17.29
N ALA A 491 13.86 21.26 17.48
CA ALA A 491 13.65 22.14 18.62
C ALA A 491 12.31 22.88 18.53
N SER A 492 11.96 23.42 17.36
CA SER A 492 10.67 24.07 17.10
C SER A 492 9.50 23.10 17.26
N LEU A 493 9.57 21.90 16.66
CA LEU A 493 8.55 20.86 16.85
C LEU A 493 8.27 20.59 18.34
N ARG A 494 9.32 20.38 19.14
CA ARG A 494 9.16 20.16 20.58
C ARG A 494 8.69 21.39 21.34
N ALA A 495 9.05 22.61 20.93
CA ALA A 495 8.54 23.85 21.51
C ALA A 495 7.02 24.01 21.28
N HIS A 496 6.51 23.60 20.12
CA HIS A 496 5.06 23.52 19.82
C HIS A 496 4.39 22.26 20.40
N GLY A 497 5.10 21.44 21.17
CA GLY A 497 4.55 20.22 21.79
C GLY A 497 4.23 19.10 20.80
N LEU A 498 4.97 19.03 19.69
CA LEU A 498 4.97 17.96 18.71
C LEU A 498 6.20 17.07 18.91
N GLU A 499 5.98 15.76 19.00
CA GLU A 499 7.04 14.76 18.98
C GLU A 499 7.55 14.57 17.53
N PRO A 500 8.88 14.63 17.26
CA PRO A 500 9.40 14.29 15.93
C PRO A 500 9.39 12.77 15.70
N LEU A 501 8.78 12.34 14.59
CA LEU A 501 8.93 10.99 14.02
C LEU A 501 9.84 11.10 12.78
N VAL A 502 11.11 10.73 12.92
CA VAL A 502 12.12 10.99 11.87
C VAL A 502 12.27 9.81 10.94
N THR A 503 12.12 10.07 9.64
CA THR A 503 12.39 9.10 8.56
C THR A 503 13.81 9.33 8.04
N VAL A 504 14.71 8.36 8.25
CA VAL A 504 16.14 8.50 7.92
C VAL A 504 16.35 8.50 6.40
N ASN A 505 15.60 7.72 5.62
CA ASN A 505 15.60 7.83 4.16
C ASN A 505 14.18 7.83 3.57
N HIS A 506 13.91 8.81 2.70
CA HIS A 506 12.66 8.92 1.95
C HIS A 506 12.98 8.96 0.44
N PHE A 507 13.41 7.81 -0.10
CA PHE A 507 13.83 7.54 -1.48
C PHE A 507 15.06 8.30 -2.02
N THR A 508 15.36 9.51 -1.55
CA THR A 508 16.48 10.31 -2.05
C THR A 508 17.83 9.75 -1.61
N LEU A 509 18.79 9.70 -2.53
CA LEU A 509 20.16 9.29 -2.25
C LEU A 509 21.14 10.42 -2.62
N PRO A 510 22.26 10.58 -1.89
CA PRO A 510 23.31 11.49 -2.31
C PRO A 510 23.81 11.15 -3.71
N ALA A 511 24.10 12.17 -4.50
CA ALA A 511 24.43 12.04 -5.91
C ALA A 511 25.82 11.43 -6.19
N TRP A 512 26.54 11.05 -5.12
CA TRP A 512 27.75 10.24 -5.11
C TRP A 512 27.49 8.76 -4.74
N VAL A 513 26.33 8.44 -4.15
CA VAL A 513 25.79 7.08 -3.96
C VAL A 513 25.04 6.64 -5.21
N ASN A 514 24.25 7.53 -5.81
CA ASN A 514 23.51 7.29 -7.05
C ASN A 514 23.70 8.47 -8.03
N ASP A 515 24.31 8.25 -9.19
CA ASP A 515 24.26 9.21 -10.30
C ASP A 515 23.33 8.63 -11.38
N PRO A 516 22.02 8.88 -11.32
CA PRO A 516 21.07 8.12 -12.12
C PRO A 516 21.21 8.42 -13.62
N ILE A 517 21.69 9.60 -13.99
CA ILE A 517 21.88 10.01 -15.39
C ILE A 517 23.07 9.27 -16.02
N THR A 518 24.17 9.11 -15.28
CA THR A 518 25.34 8.33 -15.71
C THR A 518 25.09 6.82 -15.57
N ALA A 519 24.42 6.40 -14.50
CA ALA A 519 24.20 4.99 -14.17
C ALA A 519 23.14 4.33 -15.07
N ARG A 520 22.04 5.02 -15.41
CA ARG A 520 20.96 4.50 -16.28
C ARG A 520 21.47 3.77 -17.53
N PRO A 521 22.27 4.38 -18.43
CA PRO A 521 22.75 3.69 -19.63
C PRO A 521 23.72 2.55 -19.31
N LEU A 522 24.53 2.66 -18.26
CA LEU A 522 25.47 1.61 -17.85
C LEU A 522 24.71 0.38 -17.32
N ILE A 523 23.79 0.58 -16.38
CA ILE A 523 22.91 -0.44 -15.81
C ILE A 523 22.07 -1.09 -16.92
N GLN A 524 21.48 -0.31 -17.83
CA GLN A 524 20.65 -0.82 -18.92
C GLN A 524 21.44 -1.71 -19.90
N LEU A 525 22.74 -1.42 -20.11
CA LEU A 525 23.64 -2.21 -20.95
C LEU A 525 24.34 -3.37 -20.19
N GLY A 526 24.20 -3.46 -18.86
CA GLY A 526 24.91 -4.44 -18.03
C GLY A 526 26.40 -4.11 -17.81
N LEU A 527 26.78 -2.85 -17.94
CA LEU A 527 28.13 -2.34 -17.69
C LEU A 527 28.28 -1.92 -16.20
N PRO A 528 29.50 -1.94 -15.64
CA PRO A 528 29.73 -1.46 -14.28
C PRO A 528 29.35 0.02 -14.11
N ALA A 529 28.41 0.29 -13.20
CA ALA A 529 28.02 1.63 -12.78
C ALA A 529 28.53 1.88 -11.34
N PRO A 530 29.39 2.87 -11.09
CA PRO A 530 30.04 3.02 -9.77
C PRO A 530 29.11 3.61 -8.69
N ALA A 531 28.24 4.54 -9.08
CA ALA A 531 27.24 5.16 -8.22
C ALA A 531 25.84 4.74 -8.71
N ALA A 532 25.39 3.56 -8.27
CA ALA A 532 24.17 2.90 -8.74
C ALA A 532 23.11 2.72 -7.64
N GLY A 533 23.16 3.58 -6.60
CA GLY A 533 22.22 3.53 -5.48
C GLY A 533 22.30 2.22 -4.72
N TRP A 534 21.13 1.65 -4.39
CA TRP A 534 21.02 0.36 -3.72
C TRP A 534 21.51 -0.84 -4.54
N LEU A 535 21.84 -0.70 -5.84
CA LEU A 535 22.55 -1.76 -6.56
C LEU A 535 24.02 -1.89 -6.14
N THR A 536 24.63 -0.84 -5.60
CA THR A 536 26.04 -0.85 -5.18
C THR A 536 26.18 -1.57 -3.82
N PRO A 537 26.96 -2.67 -3.71
CA PRO A 537 26.98 -3.51 -2.49
C PRO A 537 27.48 -2.83 -1.20
N SER A 538 28.13 -1.66 -1.30
CA SER A 538 28.60 -0.85 -0.18
C SER A 538 27.58 0.19 0.33
N THR A 539 26.53 0.50 -0.44
CA THR A 539 25.50 1.47 -0.04
C THR A 539 24.88 1.17 1.34
N PRO A 540 24.62 -0.10 1.74
CA PRO A 540 24.17 -0.41 3.09
C PRO A 540 25.11 0.05 4.22
N ALA A 541 26.43 0.07 3.99
CA ALA A 541 27.42 0.49 4.98
C ALA A 541 27.65 2.02 5.02
N GLU A 542 27.42 2.71 3.90
CA GLU A 542 27.33 4.18 3.92
C GLU A 542 26.02 4.65 4.58
N PHE A 543 24.93 3.88 4.41
CA PHE A 543 23.67 4.14 5.09
C PHE A 543 23.74 3.83 6.60
N GLU A 544 24.44 2.78 7.02
CA GLU A 544 24.77 2.50 8.43
C GLU A 544 25.48 3.70 9.09
N LYS A 545 26.50 4.27 8.42
CA LYS A 545 27.19 5.49 8.87
C LYS A 545 26.25 6.68 9.03
N PHE A 546 25.36 6.91 8.06
CA PHE A 546 24.40 8.02 8.12
C PHE A 546 23.37 7.83 9.24
N ALA A 547 22.81 6.63 9.39
CA ALA A 547 21.87 6.28 10.46
C ALA A 547 22.51 6.43 11.86
N ALA A 548 23.73 5.93 12.05
CA ALA A 548 24.52 6.13 13.26
C ALA A 548 24.73 7.63 13.57
N TYR A 549 25.07 8.41 12.53
CA TYR A 549 25.35 9.84 12.65
C TYR A 549 24.11 10.65 13.05
N VAL A 550 22.95 10.44 12.41
CA VAL A 550 21.73 11.16 12.79
C VAL A 550 21.21 10.74 14.17
N ALA A 551 21.33 9.47 14.56
CA ALA A 551 21.00 9.01 15.90
C ALA A 551 21.89 9.66 16.97
N TRP A 552 23.22 9.69 16.74
CA TRP A 552 24.16 10.39 17.63
C TRP A 552 23.93 11.90 17.67
N LYS A 553 23.55 12.52 16.55
CA LYS A 553 23.34 13.98 16.44
C LYS A 553 22.01 14.49 16.93
N TYR A 554 20.96 13.66 16.99
CA TYR A 554 19.60 14.12 17.31
C TYR A 554 18.82 13.23 18.30
N GLY A 555 19.38 12.14 18.83
CA GLY A 555 18.69 11.29 19.82
C GLY A 555 18.19 12.05 21.07
N ASP A 556 18.90 13.11 21.48
CA ASP A 556 18.46 14.04 22.54
C ASP A 556 17.18 14.85 22.19
N GLN A 557 16.70 14.76 20.95
CA GLN A 557 15.46 15.37 20.45
C GLN A 557 14.54 14.39 19.69
N VAL A 558 14.92 13.13 19.49
CA VAL A 558 14.19 12.19 18.62
C VAL A 558 14.20 10.80 19.23
N ASP A 559 13.04 10.33 19.71
CA ASP A 559 12.88 8.96 20.22
C ASP A 559 12.35 8.02 19.12
N ASP A 560 11.51 8.52 18.22
CA ASP A 560 10.73 7.71 17.27
C ASP A 560 11.35 7.78 15.86
N TRP A 561 11.84 6.64 15.37
CA TRP A 561 12.66 6.55 14.15
C TRP A 561 12.09 5.56 13.12
N ALA A 562 12.04 5.96 11.85
CA ALA A 562 11.79 5.07 10.72
C ALA A 562 13.04 5.04 9.80
N THR A 563 13.63 3.87 9.54
CA THR A 563 14.87 3.84 8.74
C THR A 563 14.62 4.17 7.26
N LEU A 564 13.63 3.52 6.65
CA LEU A 564 13.31 3.61 5.22
C LEU A 564 11.82 3.91 5.03
N ASN A 565 11.52 4.60 3.94
CA ASN A 565 10.18 4.79 3.40
C ASN A 565 9.89 3.81 2.25
N GLU A 566 8.82 3.05 2.37
CA GLU A 566 8.23 2.19 1.32
C GLU A 566 9.20 1.34 0.47
N PRO A 567 10.14 0.60 1.06
CA PRO A 567 11.23 -0.06 0.33
C PRO A 567 10.78 -0.98 -0.82
N PHE A 568 9.59 -1.59 -0.74
CA PHE A 568 9.08 -2.40 -1.84
C PHE A 568 8.57 -1.59 -3.05
N SER A 569 8.04 -0.38 -2.86
CA SER A 569 7.38 0.41 -3.90
C SER A 569 8.31 0.79 -5.08
N PRO A 570 9.56 1.27 -4.84
CA PRO A 570 10.53 1.60 -5.88
C PRO A 570 10.79 0.53 -6.95
N ILE A 571 10.62 -0.77 -6.68
CA ILE A 571 10.93 -1.76 -7.73
C ILE A 571 10.03 -1.61 -8.96
N LEU A 572 8.78 -1.20 -8.75
CA LEU A 572 7.79 -1.05 -9.81
C LEU A 572 8.07 0.17 -10.71
N THR A 573 8.71 1.21 -10.17
CA THR A 573 8.96 2.50 -10.83
C THR A 573 10.41 2.68 -11.29
N GLN A 574 11.36 1.89 -10.77
CA GLN A 574 12.78 1.97 -11.12
C GLN A 574 13.29 0.86 -12.05
N PHE A 575 12.70 -0.36 -12.01
CA PHE A 575 13.27 -1.55 -12.67
C PHE A 575 12.34 -2.28 -13.66
N LEU A 576 11.03 -2.05 -13.58
CA LEU A 576 10.02 -2.76 -14.37
C LEU A 576 9.43 -1.87 -15.46
N ALA A 577 9.05 -2.48 -16.59
CA ALA A 577 8.19 -1.86 -17.59
C ALA A 577 6.83 -2.55 -17.57
N ILE A 578 5.83 -1.86 -17.04
CA ILE A 578 4.45 -2.34 -16.94
C ILE A 578 3.64 -1.58 -18.02
N PRO A 579 2.78 -2.22 -18.84
CA PRO A 579 1.98 -1.50 -19.83
C PRO A 579 1.18 -0.35 -19.21
N GLY A 580 1.46 0.89 -19.65
CA GLY A 580 0.91 2.12 -19.07
C GLY A 580 1.79 2.81 -18.02
N LEU A 581 2.89 2.18 -17.59
CA LEU A 581 3.87 2.71 -16.64
C LEU A 581 5.30 2.41 -17.15
N VAL A 582 5.92 3.44 -17.76
CA VAL A 582 7.37 3.46 -18.01
C VAL A 582 8.07 3.69 -16.67
N PRO A 583 9.22 3.07 -16.36
CA PRO A 583 9.94 3.33 -15.12
C PRO A 583 10.47 4.77 -15.11
N ALA A 584 9.74 5.63 -14.40
CA ALA A 584 9.93 7.09 -14.37
C ALA A 584 10.71 7.59 -13.14
N TRP A 585 11.05 6.70 -12.19
CA TRP A 585 11.82 7.05 -10.99
C TRP A 585 13.31 6.69 -11.20
N PRO A 586 14.27 7.48 -10.67
CA PRO A 586 15.70 7.23 -10.88
C PRO A 586 16.12 5.84 -10.34
N PRO A 587 16.92 5.04 -11.07
CA PRO A 587 17.61 5.34 -12.33
C PRO A 587 16.79 5.07 -13.61
N GLY A 588 15.51 4.68 -13.51
CA GLY A 588 14.58 4.54 -14.64
C GLY A 588 15.06 3.55 -15.70
N VAL A 589 15.31 2.31 -15.29
CA VAL A 589 15.82 1.23 -16.15
C VAL A 589 14.78 0.13 -16.31
N ILE A 590 14.83 -0.59 -17.43
CA ILE A 590 14.11 -1.85 -17.60
C ILE A 590 15.12 -2.96 -17.33
N ARG A 591 15.21 -3.40 -16.07
CA ARG A 591 16.11 -4.46 -15.58
C ARG A 591 15.48 -5.22 -14.39
N PRO A 592 14.44 -6.04 -14.63
CA PRO A 592 13.76 -6.78 -13.56
C PRO A 592 14.71 -7.68 -12.76
N ASP A 593 15.72 -8.26 -13.40
CA ASP A 593 16.73 -9.11 -12.78
C ASP A 593 17.60 -8.41 -11.70
N LEU A 594 17.54 -7.07 -11.60
CA LEU A 594 18.25 -6.29 -10.60
C LEU A 594 17.38 -5.88 -9.39
N ALA A 595 16.06 -6.04 -9.44
CA ALA A 595 15.17 -5.60 -8.35
C ALA A 595 15.38 -6.41 -7.04
N SER A 596 15.79 -7.68 -7.14
CA SER A 596 16.21 -8.47 -5.96
C SER A 596 17.48 -7.91 -5.33
N THR A 597 18.47 -7.51 -6.14
CA THR A 597 19.70 -6.85 -5.65
C THR A 597 19.41 -5.53 -4.95
N PHE A 598 18.47 -4.74 -5.49
CA PHE A 598 17.99 -3.50 -4.86
C PHE A 598 17.38 -3.81 -3.47
N LEU A 599 16.34 -4.66 -3.41
CA LEU A 599 15.60 -4.94 -2.19
C LEU A 599 16.43 -5.64 -1.11
N VAL A 600 17.31 -6.58 -1.49
CA VAL A 600 18.21 -7.24 -0.54
C VAL A 600 19.20 -6.23 0.05
N ASN A 601 19.69 -5.25 -0.72
CA ASN A 601 20.55 -4.20 -0.19
C ASN A 601 19.79 -3.18 0.67
N GLU A 602 18.57 -2.80 0.33
CA GLU A 602 17.73 -1.98 1.23
C GLU A 602 17.45 -2.70 2.56
N ALA A 603 17.08 -3.98 2.52
CA ALA A 603 16.88 -4.77 3.72
C ALA A 603 18.17 -4.86 4.57
N ARG A 604 19.34 -5.07 3.94
CA ARG A 604 20.65 -4.99 4.62
C ARG A 604 20.90 -3.61 5.24
N GLY A 605 20.54 -2.53 4.54
CA GLY A 605 20.67 -1.15 5.01
C GLY A 605 19.77 -0.87 6.20
N HIS A 606 18.50 -1.27 6.16
CA HIS A 606 17.57 -1.17 7.28
C HIS A 606 18.06 -1.94 8.52
N VAL A 607 18.52 -3.19 8.36
CA VAL A 607 19.04 -4.00 9.48
C VAL A 607 20.25 -3.33 10.14
N ALA A 608 21.18 -2.81 9.34
CA ALA A 608 22.34 -2.08 9.85
C ALA A 608 21.94 -0.74 10.50
N ALA A 609 21.00 0.00 9.92
CA ALA A 609 20.48 1.24 10.48
C ALA A 609 19.71 1.03 11.79
N TYR A 610 18.93 -0.04 11.93
CA TYR A 610 18.25 -0.41 13.19
C TYR A 610 19.28 -0.62 14.31
N ASP A 611 20.30 -1.46 14.08
CA ASP A 611 21.37 -1.70 15.04
C ASP A 611 22.17 -0.42 15.36
N ALA A 612 22.45 0.40 14.35
CA ALA A 612 23.17 1.67 14.49
C ALA A 612 22.41 2.73 15.29
N ILE A 613 21.09 2.89 15.05
CA ILE A 613 20.25 3.83 15.80
C ILE A 613 20.17 3.38 17.26
N HIS A 614 19.86 2.10 17.53
CA HIS A 614 19.87 1.57 18.89
C HIS A 614 21.25 1.59 19.55
N LEU A 615 22.36 1.65 18.80
CA LEU A 615 23.70 1.79 19.36
C LEU A 615 23.96 3.23 19.87
N TRP A 616 23.46 4.23 19.15
CA TRP A 616 23.86 5.64 19.30
C TRP A 616 22.81 6.56 19.91
N ASP A 617 21.52 6.35 19.64
CA ASP A 617 20.46 6.94 20.44
C ASP A 617 20.32 6.13 21.74
N ARG A 618 20.77 6.77 22.84
CA ARG A 618 20.80 6.25 24.21
C ARG A 618 20.09 7.16 25.21
N THR A 619 19.49 8.25 24.74
CA THR A 619 18.96 9.33 25.57
C THR A 619 17.52 9.58 25.17
N SER A 620 16.55 9.12 25.95
CA SER A 620 15.15 9.39 25.62
C SER A 620 14.87 10.89 25.75
N ALA A 621 14.53 11.52 24.63
CA ALA A 621 14.15 12.91 24.53
C ALA A 621 12.75 13.19 25.09
N THR A 622 11.95 12.14 25.33
CA THR A 622 10.59 12.23 25.88
C THR A 622 10.48 11.48 27.21
N ALA A 623 10.33 12.22 28.30
CA ALA A 623 10.32 11.66 29.66
C ALA A 623 9.31 10.51 29.83
N GLY A 624 9.82 9.28 30.01
CA GLY A 624 9.03 8.06 30.20
C GLY A 624 8.94 7.14 28.99
N LYS A 625 9.43 7.55 27.81
CA LYS A 625 9.70 6.64 26.68
C LYS A 625 11.02 5.89 26.87
N ALA A 626 11.28 4.93 25.97
CA ALA A 626 12.61 4.40 25.74
C ALA A 626 13.37 5.30 24.76
N ALA A 627 14.70 5.35 24.87
CA ALA A 627 15.56 5.83 23.79
C ALA A 627 15.51 4.83 22.64
N ALA A 628 15.49 5.33 21.39
CA ALA A 628 15.33 4.56 20.16
C ALA A 628 14.09 3.63 20.14
N PHE A 629 13.00 4.08 19.52
CA PHE A 629 11.85 3.26 19.11
C PHE A 629 11.84 3.17 17.58
N VAL A 630 12.45 2.12 17.03
CA VAL A 630 12.91 2.09 15.63
C VAL A 630 12.08 1.15 14.78
N GLY A 631 11.65 1.60 13.61
CA GLY A 631 10.88 0.81 12.64
C GLY A 631 11.20 1.19 11.20
N PHE A 632 10.25 0.91 10.32
CA PHE A 632 10.27 1.30 8.90
C PHE A 632 8.82 1.55 8.46
N THR A 633 8.61 2.31 7.39
CA THR A 633 7.27 2.52 6.83
C THR A 633 7.09 1.73 5.54
N ASN A 634 5.94 1.09 5.37
CA ASN A 634 5.70 0.15 4.29
C ASN A 634 4.40 0.51 3.54
N ASN A 635 4.50 0.71 2.23
CA ASN A 635 3.31 0.85 1.38
C ASN A 635 2.57 -0.49 1.35
N MET A 636 1.27 -0.48 1.62
CA MET A 636 0.46 -1.69 1.59
C MET A 636 -0.79 -1.47 0.73
N ILE A 637 -0.78 -2.10 -0.45
CA ILE A 637 -1.84 -2.03 -1.45
C ILE A 637 -2.54 -3.39 -1.53
N PRO A 638 -3.78 -3.51 -1.02
CA PRO A 638 -4.60 -4.70 -1.21
C PRO A 638 -5.15 -4.70 -2.63
N ALA A 639 -4.83 -5.73 -3.39
CA ALA A 639 -5.38 -5.95 -4.70
C ALA A 639 -6.83 -6.48 -4.63
N ARG A 640 -7.58 -6.20 -5.70
CA ARG A 640 -8.97 -6.62 -5.91
C ARG A 640 -9.10 -7.20 -7.32
N PRO A 641 -9.81 -8.31 -7.55
CA PRO A 641 -10.11 -8.75 -8.91
C PRO A 641 -11.00 -7.71 -9.60
N ALA A 642 -10.60 -7.20 -10.77
CA ALA A 642 -11.38 -6.22 -11.52
C ALA A 642 -12.77 -6.78 -11.90
N ASN A 643 -12.83 -8.07 -12.21
CA ASN A 643 -14.05 -8.87 -12.22
C ASN A 643 -13.92 -10.06 -11.24
N PRO A 644 -14.66 -10.10 -10.11
CA PRO A 644 -14.57 -11.18 -9.12
C PRO A 644 -15.02 -12.56 -9.60
N VAL A 645 -15.67 -12.69 -10.77
CA VAL A 645 -15.93 -14.01 -11.38
C VAL A 645 -14.94 -14.39 -12.50
N SER A 646 -13.98 -13.52 -12.82
CA SER A 646 -12.83 -13.86 -13.69
C SER A 646 -11.79 -14.61 -12.88
N ALA A 647 -11.61 -15.90 -13.18
CA ALA A 647 -10.56 -16.72 -12.56
C ALA A 647 -9.14 -16.21 -12.85
N LEU A 648 -8.95 -15.34 -13.86
CA LEU A 648 -7.67 -14.69 -14.15
C LEU A 648 -7.45 -13.47 -13.24
N ASP A 649 -8.46 -12.65 -13.04
CA ASP A 649 -8.39 -11.43 -12.23
C ASP A 649 -8.21 -11.78 -10.75
N VAL A 650 -8.88 -12.85 -10.29
CA VAL A 650 -8.69 -13.43 -8.96
C VAL A 650 -7.24 -13.89 -8.78
N GLN A 651 -6.70 -14.68 -9.72
CA GLN A 651 -5.28 -15.07 -9.68
C GLN A 651 -4.29 -13.90 -9.74
N ALA A 652 -4.66 -12.77 -10.37
CA ALA A 652 -3.83 -11.58 -10.40
C ALA A 652 -3.85 -10.82 -9.06
N ALA A 653 -5.02 -10.69 -8.44
CA ALA A 653 -5.16 -10.07 -7.13
C ALA A 653 -4.53 -10.93 -6.02
N ASP A 654 -4.77 -12.25 -6.02
CA ASP A 654 -4.23 -13.18 -5.03
C ASP A 654 -2.70 -13.23 -5.09
N ALA A 655 -2.12 -13.29 -6.29
CA ALA A 655 -0.67 -13.35 -6.47
C ALA A 655 0.04 -12.04 -6.05
N TRP A 656 -0.61 -10.89 -6.22
CA TRP A 656 -0.13 -9.61 -5.67
C TRP A 656 -0.23 -9.59 -4.14
N ASN A 657 -1.39 -9.96 -3.59
CA ASN A 657 -1.68 -9.91 -2.15
C ASN A 657 -0.79 -10.85 -1.33
N ALA A 658 -0.43 -12.01 -1.89
CA ALA A 658 0.52 -12.94 -1.30
C ALA A 658 1.96 -12.40 -1.22
N PHE A 659 2.28 -11.27 -1.86
CA PHE A 659 3.65 -10.82 -2.09
C PHE A 659 3.92 -9.37 -1.71
N TYR A 660 3.31 -8.41 -2.40
CA TYR A 660 3.64 -6.97 -2.34
C TYR A 660 3.63 -6.43 -0.90
N ASN A 661 2.58 -6.78 -0.15
CA ASN A 661 2.35 -6.28 1.21
C ASN A 661 3.27 -6.92 2.26
N GLY A 662 3.81 -8.11 1.97
CA GLY A 662 4.50 -8.96 2.96
C GLY A 662 6.01 -9.06 2.79
N TRP A 663 6.58 -8.78 1.60
CA TRP A 663 7.99 -9.09 1.31
C TRP A 663 8.98 -8.45 2.29
N PHE A 664 8.92 -7.13 2.49
CA PHE A 664 9.86 -6.44 3.37
C PHE A 664 9.64 -6.75 4.86
N PRO A 665 8.40 -6.77 5.39
CA PRO A 665 8.12 -7.30 6.73
C PRO A 665 8.61 -8.74 6.96
N ASN A 666 8.45 -9.64 5.99
CA ASN A 666 9.00 -11.01 6.07
C ASN A 666 10.52 -11.00 6.20
N ALA A 667 11.20 -10.17 5.40
CA ALA A 667 12.65 -10.03 5.41
C ALA A 667 13.17 -9.59 6.79
N VAL A 668 12.60 -8.54 7.38
CA VAL A 668 13.22 -7.83 8.52
C VAL A 668 12.54 -8.05 9.87
N ILE A 669 11.32 -8.59 9.90
CA ILE A 669 10.66 -9.01 11.16
C ILE A 669 10.85 -10.51 11.38
N ASP A 670 10.65 -11.32 10.34
CA ASP A 670 10.70 -12.78 10.45
C ASP A 670 12.07 -13.39 10.13
N GLY A 671 12.92 -12.65 9.42
CA GLY A 671 14.20 -13.13 8.91
C GLY A 671 14.05 -14.05 7.69
N TRP A 672 13.08 -13.79 6.80
CA TRP A 672 12.88 -14.53 5.55
C TRP A 672 13.04 -13.62 4.34
N VAL A 673 14.20 -13.72 3.68
CA VAL A 673 14.55 -12.93 2.51
C VAL A 673 14.30 -13.78 1.27
N ASP A 674 13.07 -13.77 0.76
CA ASP A 674 12.72 -14.36 -0.54
C ASP A 674 13.41 -13.57 -1.66
N ALA A 675 14.68 -13.87 -1.91
CA ALA A 675 15.49 -13.19 -2.93
C ALA A 675 15.24 -13.74 -4.35
N ASN A 676 14.42 -14.79 -4.48
CA ASN A 676 14.11 -15.45 -5.75
C ASN A 676 12.72 -15.07 -6.30
N PHE A 677 11.85 -14.57 -5.41
CA PHE A 677 10.47 -14.11 -5.59
C PHE A 677 9.43 -15.21 -5.88
N ASP A 678 9.69 -16.49 -5.55
CA ASP A 678 8.73 -17.58 -5.76
C ASP A 678 7.76 -17.85 -4.58
N GLY A 679 7.98 -17.22 -3.42
CA GLY A 679 7.16 -17.38 -2.22
C GLY A 679 7.40 -18.70 -1.47
N VAL A 680 8.41 -19.49 -1.81
CA VAL A 680 8.67 -20.82 -1.22
C VAL A 680 9.83 -20.75 -0.23
N LYS A 681 9.53 -20.41 1.02
CA LYS A 681 10.50 -20.31 2.13
C LYS A 681 11.43 -21.53 2.27
N THR A 682 12.65 -21.43 1.74
CA THR A 682 13.69 -22.45 1.89
C THR A 682 14.55 -22.21 3.15
N ALA A 683 15.54 -23.06 3.40
CA ALA A 683 16.44 -22.93 4.54
C ALA A 683 17.59 -21.92 4.31
N ASP A 684 17.93 -21.66 3.05
CA ASP A 684 18.96 -20.71 2.60
C ASP A 684 18.46 -19.27 2.45
N GLU A 685 17.14 -19.06 2.45
CA GLU A 685 16.49 -17.74 2.54
C GLU A 685 16.20 -17.28 3.98
N VAL A 686 16.49 -18.12 4.98
CA VAL A 686 16.28 -17.77 6.40
C VAL A 686 17.54 -17.15 6.98
N HIS A 687 17.45 -15.88 7.32
CA HIS A 687 18.53 -15.03 7.82
C HIS A 687 18.26 -14.62 9.28
N PRO A 688 18.81 -15.35 10.28
CA PRO A 688 18.60 -15.03 11.69
C PRO A 688 19.09 -13.62 12.07
N GLU A 689 20.12 -13.11 11.40
CA GLU A 689 20.65 -11.76 11.63
C GLU A 689 19.73 -10.62 11.13
N PHE A 690 18.73 -10.93 10.29
CA PHE A 690 17.69 -9.98 9.88
C PHE A 690 16.47 -10.03 10.81
N LYS A 691 16.34 -11.06 11.65
CA LYS A 691 15.10 -11.32 12.38
C LYS A 691 14.85 -10.27 13.48
N GLY A 692 13.64 -9.72 13.49
CA GLY A 692 13.09 -8.91 14.58
C GLY A 692 13.55 -7.44 14.59
N LYS A 693 14.13 -6.93 13.50
CA LYS A 693 14.81 -5.61 13.37
C LYS A 693 13.85 -4.43 13.24
N ALA A 694 12.75 -4.47 13.98
CA ALA A 694 11.77 -3.39 14.06
C ALA A 694 11.03 -3.49 15.39
N ASP A 695 10.94 -2.39 16.13
CA ASP A 695 10.14 -2.29 17.36
C ASP A 695 8.67 -2.08 17.04
N TRP A 696 8.38 -1.43 15.91
CA TRP A 696 7.06 -1.13 15.37
C TRP A 696 7.04 -1.24 13.83
N LEU A 697 5.85 -1.41 13.26
CA LEU A 697 5.62 -1.51 11.81
C LEU A 697 4.80 -0.32 11.32
N GLY A 698 5.37 0.47 10.42
CA GLY A 698 4.69 1.58 9.76
C GLY A 698 3.85 1.10 8.58
N VAL A 699 2.56 1.42 8.57
CA VAL A 699 1.63 1.11 7.49
C VAL A 699 1.31 2.40 6.73
N GLN A 700 1.52 2.38 5.42
CA GLN A 700 1.18 3.49 4.51
C GLN A 700 0.07 3.02 3.58
N TYR A 701 -1.07 3.69 3.62
CA TYR A 701 -2.29 3.25 2.93
C TYR A 701 -3.00 4.39 2.22
N TYR A 702 -3.27 4.19 0.93
CA TYR A 702 -3.92 5.17 0.07
C TYR A 702 -5.24 4.66 -0.54
N GLY A 703 -5.28 3.39 -0.95
CA GLY A 703 -6.44 2.78 -1.58
C GLY A 703 -6.15 1.34 -2.00
N SER A 704 -7.14 0.68 -2.61
CA SER A 704 -6.96 -0.67 -3.17
C SER A 704 -6.55 -0.63 -4.65
N GLN A 705 -6.09 -1.76 -5.19
CA GLN A 705 -5.72 -1.87 -6.60
C GLN A 705 -6.55 -2.93 -7.34
N PRO A 706 -7.53 -2.53 -8.17
CA PRO A 706 -8.18 -3.43 -9.11
C PRO A 706 -7.16 -4.03 -10.09
N MET A 707 -7.22 -5.35 -10.30
CA MET A 707 -6.30 -6.11 -11.14
C MET A 707 -7.05 -6.85 -12.25
N GLN A 708 -6.61 -6.68 -13.49
CA GLN A 708 -7.08 -7.47 -14.64
C GLN A 708 -6.05 -8.55 -14.98
N GLY A 709 -6.48 -9.82 -15.03
CA GLY A 709 -5.56 -10.95 -15.15
C GLY A 709 -5.20 -11.38 -16.57
N PHE A 710 -3.99 -11.91 -16.73
CA PHE A 710 -3.51 -12.50 -17.99
C PHE A 710 -3.41 -14.03 -17.98
N GLY A 711 -3.51 -14.67 -16.80
CA GLY A 711 -3.29 -16.12 -16.64
C GLY A 711 -1.82 -16.57 -16.69
N VAL A 712 -0.90 -15.66 -17.00
CA VAL A 712 0.56 -15.84 -16.92
C VAL A 712 1.19 -14.61 -16.29
N ALA A 713 2.30 -14.78 -15.58
CA ALA A 713 3.20 -13.67 -15.25
C ALA A 713 4.08 -13.38 -16.49
N PRO A 714 4.03 -12.18 -17.10
CA PRO A 714 4.77 -11.90 -18.33
C PRO A 714 6.25 -11.57 -18.06
N ILE A 715 6.62 -11.25 -16.82
CA ILE A 715 7.99 -10.97 -16.41
C ILE A 715 8.56 -12.22 -15.70
N PRO A 716 9.54 -12.93 -16.31
CA PRO A 716 10.14 -14.12 -15.70
C PRO A 716 10.85 -13.79 -14.37
N GLY A 717 10.60 -14.59 -13.33
CA GLY A 717 11.09 -14.32 -11.97
C GLY A 717 10.19 -13.41 -11.14
N PHE A 718 9.03 -12.99 -11.65
CA PHE A 718 8.07 -12.14 -10.93
C PHE A 718 6.67 -12.78 -10.92
N PRO A 719 6.49 -13.95 -10.28
CA PRO A 719 5.25 -14.73 -10.35
C PRO A 719 4.04 -14.08 -9.66
N PHE A 720 4.26 -13.00 -8.90
CA PHE A 720 3.22 -12.13 -8.33
C PHE A 720 2.56 -11.21 -9.38
N LEU A 721 3.24 -10.87 -10.48
CA LEU A 721 2.74 -9.96 -11.52
C LEU A 721 1.90 -10.69 -12.59
N ARG A 722 0.78 -11.30 -12.20
CA ARG A 722 -0.11 -12.08 -13.10
C ARG A 722 -1.18 -11.27 -13.86
N GLY A 723 -1.15 -9.95 -13.73
CA GLY A 723 -2.11 -9.03 -14.33
C GLY A 723 -1.62 -7.59 -14.28
N LEU A 724 -2.49 -6.64 -14.63
CA LEU A 724 -2.21 -5.20 -14.56
C LEU A 724 -3.10 -4.46 -13.58
N PRO A 725 -2.58 -3.38 -12.95
CA PRO A 725 -3.40 -2.41 -12.24
C PRO A 725 -4.36 -1.70 -13.19
N VAL A 726 -5.64 -1.68 -12.85
CA VAL A 726 -6.69 -0.91 -13.55
C VAL A 726 -7.01 0.34 -12.71
N ARG A 727 -6.93 1.51 -13.34
CA ARG A 727 -7.30 2.81 -12.74
C ARG A 727 -8.83 2.95 -12.67
N CYS A 728 -9.36 3.63 -11.65
CA CYS A 728 -10.79 3.90 -11.55
C CYS A 728 -11.21 5.11 -12.39
N THR A 729 -12.50 5.16 -12.76
CA THR A 729 -13.09 6.33 -13.39
C THR A 729 -13.45 7.40 -12.35
N PRO A 730 -13.33 8.71 -12.68
CA PRO A 730 -13.63 9.81 -11.76
C PRO A 730 -15.01 9.67 -11.08
N SER A 731 -14.99 9.64 -9.76
CA SER A 731 -16.16 9.42 -8.89
C SER A 731 -15.81 9.84 -7.46
N ALA A 732 -16.81 9.88 -6.56
CA ALA A 732 -16.59 10.27 -5.15
C ALA A 732 -15.62 9.34 -4.39
N THR A 733 -15.51 8.08 -4.82
CA THR A 733 -14.59 7.06 -4.23
C THR A 733 -13.42 6.70 -5.16
N CYS A 734 -12.96 7.66 -5.96
CA CYS A 734 -11.80 7.55 -6.83
C CYS A 734 -10.96 8.83 -6.67
N SER A 735 -9.71 8.71 -6.24
CA SER A 735 -8.79 9.85 -6.09
C SER A 735 -8.48 10.52 -7.43
N ASP A 736 -7.90 11.72 -7.40
CA ASP A 736 -7.43 12.39 -8.62
C ASP A 736 -6.25 11.63 -9.25
N PHE A 737 -5.51 10.85 -8.45
CA PHE A 737 -4.54 9.82 -8.89
C PHE A 737 -5.20 8.52 -9.41
N GLN A 738 -6.52 8.52 -9.60
CA GLN A 738 -7.32 7.43 -10.17
C GLN A 738 -7.20 6.10 -9.40
N GLN A 739 -7.06 6.17 -8.08
CA GLN A 739 -7.02 5.03 -7.15
C GLN A 739 -8.35 4.92 -6.36
N PRO A 740 -8.96 3.73 -6.25
CA PRO A 740 -10.17 3.53 -5.44
C PRO A 740 -9.93 3.68 -3.94
N THR A 741 -10.82 4.42 -3.27
CA THR A 741 -10.86 4.50 -1.81
C THR A 741 -11.54 3.25 -1.23
N ASP A 742 -10.85 2.47 -0.42
CA ASP A 742 -11.35 1.17 0.10
C ASP A 742 -11.06 1.00 1.61
N PRO A 743 -11.91 1.54 2.50
CA PRO A 743 -11.79 1.31 3.95
C PRO A 743 -11.79 -0.18 4.36
N GLY A 744 -12.43 -1.06 3.58
CA GLY A 744 -12.29 -2.50 3.74
C GLY A 744 -10.85 -2.98 3.50
N GLY A 745 -10.24 -2.53 2.42
CA GLY A 745 -8.82 -2.74 2.13
C GLY A 745 -7.88 -2.18 3.20
N PHE A 746 -8.22 -1.05 3.81
CA PHE A 746 -7.41 -0.50 4.91
C PHE A 746 -7.40 -1.44 6.13
N ARG A 747 -8.56 -1.99 6.52
CA ARG A 747 -8.63 -3.04 7.55
C ARG A 747 -7.78 -4.24 7.17
N GLU A 748 -7.90 -4.70 5.94
CA GLU A 748 -7.21 -5.90 5.45
C GLU A 748 -5.68 -5.81 5.57
N VAL A 749 -5.09 -4.64 5.26
CA VAL A 749 -3.64 -4.44 5.44
C VAL A 749 -3.24 -4.22 6.91
N LEU A 750 -4.10 -3.62 7.73
CA LEU A 750 -3.86 -3.48 9.17
C LEU A 750 -3.94 -4.83 9.90
N GLU A 751 -4.86 -5.71 9.50
CA GLU A 751 -4.96 -7.08 10.01
C GLU A 751 -3.73 -7.92 9.62
N LEU A 752 -3.24 -7.76 8.38
CA LEU A 752 -1.98 -8.37 7.92
C LEU A 752 -0.77 -7.81 8.69
N ALA A 753 -0.69 -6.51 8.88
CA ALA A 753 0.39 -5.87 9.64
C ALA A 753 0.40 -6.31 11.11
N ALA A 754 -0.77 -6.42 11.74
CA ALA A 754 -0.92 -6.87 13.13
C ALA A 754 -0.44 -8.32 13.33
N ALA A 755 -0.54 -9.18 12.30
CA ALA A 755 -0.09 -10.57 12.35
C ALA A 755 1.42 -10.73 12.61
N TYR A 756 2.23 -9.71 12.32
CA TYR A 756 3.67 -9.67 12.66
C TYR A 756 3.94 -9.43 14.16
N GLY A 757 2.91 -9.20 14.98
CA GLY A 757 3.02 -9.06 16.43
C GLY A 757 3.74 -7.79 16.90
N LYS A 758 3.80 -6.77 16.04
CA LYS A 758 4.40 -5.45 16.33
C LYS A 758 3.32 -4.40 16.63
N PRO A 759 3.60 -3.40 17.48
CA PRO A 759 2.87 -2.14 17.47
C PRO A 759 2.80 -1.57 16.04
N LEU A 760 1.64 -1.08 15.63
CA LEU A 760 1.42 -0.47 14.32
C LEU A 760 1.39 1.04 14.43
N TRP A 761 1.93 1.72 13.43
CA TRP A 761 1.71 3.16 13.24
C TRP A 761 1.21 3.37 11.81
N VAL A 762 0.05 4.00 11.63
CA VAL A 762 -0.37 4.46 10.30
C VAL A 762 0.47 5.70 9.98
N THR A 763 1.57 5.53 9.26
CA THR A 763 2.57 6.60 9.06
C THR A 763 2.28 7.50 7.86
N GLU A 764 1.46 7.03 6.94
CA GLU A 764 0.79 7.81 5.90
C GLU A 764 -0.61 7.26 5.64
N ASN A 765 -1.59 8.16 5.62
CA ASN A 765 -2.90 7.90 5.03
C ASN A 765 -3.45 9.21 4.46
N GLY A 766 -3.86 9.22 3.20
CA GLY A 766 -4.14 10.47 2.47
C GLY A 766 -4.81 10.28 1.12
N ILE A 767 -5.19 11.38 0.47
CA ILE A 767 -5.83 11.34 -0.85
C ILE A 767 -5.52 12.57 -1.72
N ALA A 768 -5.15 12.31 -2.99
CA ALA A 768 -5.14 13.29 -4.06
C ALA A 768 -6.57 13.74 -4.38
N ASP A 769 -6.89 14.98 -4.04
CA ASP A 769 -8.22 15.61 -4.18
C ASP A 769 -8.06 17.14 -4.14
N ALA A 770 -7.85 17.75 -5.30
CA ALA A 770 -7.65 19.20 -5.42
C ALA A 770 -8.91 20.00 -5.03
N GLY A 771 -10.09 19.39 -5.12
CA GLY A 771 -11.38 20.03 -4.78
C GLY A 771 -11.78 20.00 -3.31
N ASP A 772 -10.99 19.38 -2.42
CA ASP A 772 -11.33 19.06 -1.00
C ASP A 772 -12.72 18.41 -0.82
N SER A 773 -13.16 17.67 -1.84
CA SER A 773 -14.51 17.10 -1.97
C SER A 773 -14.58 15.62 -1.54
N LYS A 774 -13.44 14.94 -1.55
CA LYS A 774 -13.25 13.51 -1.24
C LYS A 774 -12.45 13.34 0.05
N ARG A 775 -11.54 14.26 0.36
CA ARG A 775 -10.64 14.22 1.52
C ARG A 775 -11.36 14.22 2.88
N PRO A 776 -12.41 15.03 3.12
CA PRO A 776 -13.14 14.96 4.39
C PRO A 776 -13.77 13.57 4.65
N PRO A 777 -14.58 12.97 3.74
CA PRO A 777 -15.07 11.61 3.96
C PRO A 777 -13.97 10.54 3.90
N TYR A 778 -12.90 10.74 3.14
CA TYR A 778 -11.75 9.83 3.18
C TYR A 778 -11.17 9.73 4.59
N ILE A 779 -10.80 10.86 5.21
CA ILE A 779 -10.24 10.91 6.57
C ILE A 779 -11.18 10.23 7.57
N VAL A 780 -12.46 10.60 7.57
CA VAL A 780 -13.44 10.08 8.54
C VAL A 780 -13.65 8.57 8.39
N ASN A 781 -13.75 8.03 7.17
CA ASN A 781 -13.94 6.60 6.97
C ASN A 781 -12.67 5.78 7.29
N HIS A 782 -11.46 6.29 7.03
CA HIS A 782 -10.22 5.56 7.34
C HIS A 782 -9.86 5.63 8.83
N VAL A 783 -10.06 6.77 9.50
CA VAL A 783 -9.91 6.83 10.97
C VAL A 783 -10.96 5.97 11.69
N ALA A 784 -12.16 5.80 11.13
CA ALA A 784 -13.15 4.87 11.66
C ALA A 784 -12.71 3.39 11.62
N VAL A 785 -11.86 2.99 10.68
CA VAL A 785 -11.20 1.67 10.69
C VAL A 785 -10.21 1.58 11.85
N VAL A 786 -9.36 2.61 12.02
CA VAL A 786 -8.33 2.66 13.08
C VAL A 786 -8.97 2.63 14.48
N GLN A 787 -9.98 3.46 14.74
CA GLN A 787 -10.67 3.51 16.03
C GLN A 787 -11.33 2.17 16.36
N ASP A 788 -12.00 1.55 15.39
CA ASP A 788 -12.61 0.25 15.57
C ASP A 788 -11.57 -0.85 15.85
N MET A 789 -10.46 -0.88 15.11
CA MET A 789 -9.40 -1.87 15.36
C MET A 789 -8.73 -1.69 16.72
N VAL A 790 -8.50 -0.45 17.15
CA VAL A 790 -7.97 -0.15 18.50
C VAL A 790 -8.96 -0.51 19.60
N ALA A 791 -10.26 -0.30 19.39
CA ALA A 791 -11.31 -0.74 20.32
C ALA A 791 -11.44 -2.27 20.42
N HIS A 792 -10.92 -3.02 19.44
CA HIS A 792 -10.84 -4.49 19.43
C HIS A 792 -9.38 -4.95 19.62
N ASP A 793 -8.68 -4.37 20.60
CA ASP A 793 -7.33 -4.73 21.08
C ASP A 793 -6.19 -4.74 20.02
N THR A 794 -6.37 -4.15 18.83
CA THR A 794 -5.26 -4.00 17.87
C THR A 794 -4.34 -2.88 18.35
N ASN A 795 -3.07 -3.21 18.60
CA ASN A 795 -2.05 -2.27 19.09
C ASN A 795 -1.59 -1.27 18.00
N ILE A 796 -2.46 -0.32 17.63
CA ILE A 796 -2.11 0.84 16.79
C ILE A 796 -1.78 2.01 17.71
N VAL A 797 -0.54 2.51 17.66
CA VAL A 797 -0.05 3.56 18.58
C VAL A 797 -0.28 4.99 18.05
N GLY A 798 -0.52 5.13 16.75
CA GLY A 798 -0.72 6.43 16.12
C GLY A 798 -1.21 6.41 14.67
N TYR A 799 -1.66 7.58 14.23
CA TYR A 799 -2.12 7.89 12.88
C TYR A 799 -1.55 9.23 12.40
N THR A 800 -0.97 9.21 11.21
CA THR A 800 -0.27 10.34 10.58
C THR A 800 -0.84 10.58 9.19
N TYR A 801 -1.45 11.75 8.97
CA TYR A 801 -2.09 12.09 7.70
C TYR A 801 -1.05 12.52 6.63
N TRP A 802 -1.20 12.01 5.40
CA TRP A 802 -0.43 12.45 4.23
C TRP A 802 -1.22 13.45 3.37
N SER A 803 -0.83 14.72 3.26
CA SER A 803 0.33 15.41 3.85
C SER A 803 -0.11 16.61 4.71
N PHE A 804 0.84 17.23 5.42
CA PHE A 804 0.60 18.54 6.01
C PHE A 804 0.23 19.58 4.93
N VAL A 805 1.07 19.70 3.89
CA VAL A 805 0.94 20.67 2.79
C VAL A 805 1.08 19.97 1.43
N ASP A 806 0.41 20.47 0.40
CA ASP A 806 0.65 20.09 -1.00
C ASP A 806 2.13 20.32 -1.35
N ASN A 807 2.71 19.37 -2.08
CA ASN A 807 4.14 19.22 -2.25
C ASN A 807 4.46 18.57 -3.62
N LEU A 808 5.74 18.41 -3.95
CA LEU A 808 6.17 17.79 -5.21
C LEU A 808 5.94 16.27 -5.17
N GLU A 809 4.92 15.78 -5.86
CA GLU A 809 4.57 14.35 -5.97
C GLU A 809 5.49 13.63 -6.97
N TRP A 810 6.79 13.61 -6.64
CA TRP A 810 7.84 12.87 -7.34
C TRP A 810 7.92 13.18 -8.85
N ALA A 811 7.60 12.20 -9.69
CA ALA A 811 7.58 12.34 -11.15
C ALA A 811 6.35 13.13 -11.65
N GLU A 812 5.22 13.05 -10.94
CA GLU A 812 3.92 13.59 -11.33
C GLU A 812 3.83 15.12 -11.14
N GLY A 813 4.83 15.75 -10.52
CA GLY A 813 4.89 17.20 -10.34
C GLY A 813 3.99 17.68 -9.21
N TYR A 814 3.14 18.68 -9.48
CA TYR A 814 2.30 19.35 -8.47
C TYR A 814 0.80 19.23 -8.74
N ASP A 815 0.39 18.50 -9.78
CA ASP A 815 -1.02 18.33 -10.16
C ASP A 815 -1.80 17.46 -9.13
N LEU A 816 -1.09 16.68 -8.30
CA LEU A 816 -1.64 15.77 -7.31
C LEU A 816 -1.62 16.37 -5.90
N GLN A 817 -2.69 17.06 -5.53
CA GLN A 817 -2.81 17.73 -4.24
C GLN A 817 -3.30 16.78 -3.12
N PHE A 818 -2.41 16.42 -2.19
CA PHE A 818 -2.69 15.55 -1.03
C PHE A 818 -2.96 16.30 0.29
N GLY A 819 -2.40 17.50 0.45
CA GLY A 819 -2.23 18.17 1.75
C GLY A 819 -3.48 18.76 2.36
N LEU A 820 -3.45 18.98 3.68
CA LEU A 820 -4.47 19.74 4.43
C LEU A 820 -4.34 21.25 4.19
N TYR A 821 -3.15 21.71 3.88
CA TYR A 821 -2.86 23.04 3.34
C TYR A 821 -2.41 22.92 1.88
N GLY A 822 -2.74 23.92 1.07
CA GLY A 822 -2.31 24.04 -0.33
C GLY A 822 -1.09 24.94 -0.49
N SER A 823 -0.40 24.72 -1.61
CA SER A 823 0.74 25.49 -2.11
C SER A 823 0.60 25.62 -3.63
N ASP A 824 0.75 26.82 -4.18
CA ASP A 824 0.69 27.04 -5.64
C ASP A 824 2.12 27.07 -6.22
N PRO A 825 2.52 26.12 -7.08
CA PRO A 825 3.87 26.08 -7.66
C PRO A 825 4.09 27.12 -8.77
N SER A 826 3.04 27.80 -9.23
CA SER A 826 3.08 28.86 -10.24
C SER A 826 3.19 30.25 -9.62
N THR A 827 2.66 30.42 -8.41
CA THR A 827 2.92 31.56 -7.51
C THR A 827 3.42 31.04 -6.17
N PRO A 828 4.66 30.51 -6.10
CA PRO A 828 5.17 29.88 -4.89
C PRO A 828 5.35 30.92 -3.79
N GLU A 829 4.59 30.74 -2.71
CA GLU A 829 4.51 31.60 -1.54
C GLU A 829 4.55 30.76 -0.26
N LEU A 830 4.99 31.35 0.85
CA LEU A 830 5.09 30.64 2.14
C LEU A 830 3.75 30.57 2.90
N GLU A 831 2.74 31.37 2.50
CA GLU A 831 1.43 31.37 3.16
C GLU A 831 0.65 30.09 2.84
N ARG A 832 0.23 29.38 3.90
CA ARG A 832 -0.45 28.09 3.82
C ARG A 832 -1.93 28.26 3.50
N THR A 833 -2.35 27.95 2.27
CA THR A 833 -3.77 28.01 1.87
C THR A 833 -4.57 26.92 2.59
N PRO A 834 -5.50 27.22 3.51
CA PRO A 834 -6.20 26.18 4.27
C PRO A 834 -7.27 25.47 3.44
N LYS A 835 -7.34 24.13 3.49
CA LYS A 835 -8.48 23.34 2.94
C LYS A 835 -9.52 23.09 4.04
N PRO A 836 -10.58 23.93 4.17
CA PRO A 836 -11.23 24.11 5.46
C PRO A 836 -12.13 22.95 5.88
N ALA A 837 -12.67 22.17 4.93
CA ALA A 837 -13.50 21.02 5.25
C ALA A 837 -12.65 19.88 5.83
N SER A 838 -11.51 19.57 5.23
CA SER A 838 -10.59 18.56 5.75
C SER A 838 -9.92 18.98 7.05
N ILE A 839 -9.50 20.25 7.18
CA ILE A 839 -9.00 20.81 8.44
C ILE A 839 -10.07 20.69 9.54
N SER A 840 -11.32 21.02 9.25
CA SER A 840 -12.44 20.89 10.20
C SER A 840 -12.71 19.43 10.58
N ALA A 841 -12.66 18.50 9.63
CA ALA A 841 -12.88 17.08 9.89
C ALA A 841 -11.77 16.48 10.78
N ILE A 842 -10.50 16.65 10.40
CA ILE A 842 -9.39 16.04 11.15
C ILE A 842 -9.21 16.71 12.52
N SER A 843 -9.33 18.03 12.62
CA SER A 843 -9.13 18.73 13.90
C SER A 843 -10.24 18.46 14.93
N GLN A 844 -11.45 18.11 14.49
CA GLN A 844 -12.51 17.64 15.40
C GLN A 844 -12.19 16.27 15.98
N ILE A 845 -11.55 15.39 15.21
CA ILE A 845 -11.16 14.04 15.66
C ILE A 845 -10.01 14.14 16.67
N THR A 846 -8.92 14.79 16.29
CA THR A 846 -7.68 14.86 17.10
C THR A 846 -7.90 15.57 18.43
N LYS A 847 -8.64 16.69 18.44
CA LYS A 847 -8.92 17.49 19.65
C LYS A 847 -9.94 16.82 20.58
N ALA A 848 -10.78 15.92 20.07
CA ALA A 848 -11.66 15.09 20.88
C ALA A 848 -10.99 13.77 21.33
N ASN A 849 -9.89 13.37 20.68
CA ASN A 849 -9.31 12.02 20.73
C ASN A 849 -10.38 10.92 20.52
N ALA A 850 -11.31 11.17 19.59
CA ALA A 850 -12.51 10.37 19.36
C ALA A 850 -13.09 10.64 17.97
N LEU A 851 -14.09 9.88 17.54
CA LEU A 851 -14.91 10.17 16.35
C LEU A 851 -16.23 10.84 16.76
N PRO A 852 -16.42 12.14 16.53
CA PRO A 852 -17.67 12.81 16.92
C PRO A 852 -18.85 12.33 16.07
N ALA A 853 -19.97 11.94 16.70
CA ALA A 853 -21.14 11.42 15.98
C ALA A 853 -21.71 12.39 14.92
N ALA A 854 -21.59 13.71 15.13
CA ALA A 854 -21.97 14.72 14.14
C ALA A 854 -21.08 14.70 12.88
N LEU A 855 -19.81 14.34 13.02
CA LEU A 855 -18.87 14.18 11.91
C LEU A 855 -19.12 12.87 11.16
N LEU A 856 -19.41 11.79 11.90
CA LEU A 856 -19.85 10.51 11.30
C LEU A 856 -21.13 10.69 10.48
N ALA A 857 -22.15 11.36 11.03
CA ALA A 857 -23.41 11.65 10.34
C ALA A 857 -23.29 12.56 9.10
N ALA A 858 -22.15 13.26 8.94
CA ALA A 858 -21.87 14.11 7.78
C ALA A 858 -21.05 13.40 6.68
N TYR A 859 -20.28 12.36 7.01
CA TYR A 859 -19.21 11.85 6.15
C TYR A 859 -19.08 10.31 6.06
N LEU A 860 -19.68 9.54 6.98
CA LEU A 860 -19.93 8.12 6.72
C LEU A 860 -21.16 7.99 5.80
N PHE A 861 -21.12 7.00 4.89
CA PHE A 861 -22.20 6.64 3.94
C PHE A 861 -22.50 7.64 2.80
N GLY A 862 -21.52 8.46 2.42
CA GLY A 862 -21.47 9.10 1.09
C GLY A 862 -21.29 8.10 -0.06
#